data_AF-K9WPZ8-F1
#
_entry.id   AF-K9WPZ8-F1
#
_cell.length_a   1.000
_cell.length_b   1.000
_cell.length_c   1.000
_cell.angle_alpha   90.00
_cell.angle_beta   90.00
_cell.angle_gamma   90.00
#
_symmetry.space_group_name_H-M   'P 1'
#
loop_
_entity.id
_entity.type
_entity.pdbx_description
1 polymer ?
#
loop_
_entity_poly.entity_id
_entity_poly.type
_entity_poly.pdbx_seq_one_letter_code
_entity_poly.pdbx_strand_id
1 'polypeptide(L)'
;MADNPISIKVSAQVLKFRPGGPPVSFEVTVDNDSDRFASFQLEVVAAGADSTPSFRWYTLSPEVSSKKPPGDSTKFLVTITDSPVPGFAGMMNLTVRVFSLELRDEERQVLRLYVQEGTGSKPLKIDLPVRKFQAAPGEQVEIPVRLLNPNQQTTDVILSFLGVESSWLLKGAEQRLQLEPGEQTEVIFSCQPPDAIALSPCQIYPFTIEATHHKGTVVRDQGTLEVLPIGYVDFSCTPQQQTIPAKGSKRFRRRTEPVTYELQFENASNLCSTASVQIQGKDWQKCNLEVIPPETELRPGETSKALLLVSKPRPRWGIREKLLLEVTAILSDRRLDLRNDSQTLELRVLPVIPLALQVLGGLLLLLLLFLLFRPFEGHTAAVSSVRFNGLADRVISGSADQTIRRWNVQGNRLKPMGVFARTGKAVRVVRFKPVNNDIVAAGLENGEIQLWDVLGNRKEPLEFFFNERDDRVLDLEFTKDSRYLFSSHGSGLILAWDLEGEASNSLTNSKSPLAKLKSDFAVYDLAVVGTGGTNLAIGGRYNRLVVWDIKSNKIRRVPYRQGDQNSYIQSLAVAGDKPNLMATADNQGNITLWDMRQCLAKDTQCEILDEWSTGHGGKPVRSVNLSKDGCYLASAGDDGREMLWPLTMDGARDLKFLNGRKLDQVPTKINDVNLILRGDDILVVSGSDDHGVRLRRVEKSNTGCK
;
A
#
# COMPACT_ATOMS: atom_id res chain seq x y z
N MET A 1 108.01 70.30 24.10
CA MET A 1 107.25 69.15 24.63
C MET A 1 105.80 69.48 24.39
N ALA A 2 105.09 68.64 23.63
CA ALA A 2 103.68 68.88 23.36
C ALA A 2 102.93 68.55 24.65
N ASP A 3 102.37 69.56 25.31
CA ASP A 3 101.45 69.31 26.42
C ASP A 3 100.16 68.74 25.81
N ASN A 4 99.78 67.53 26.22
CA ASN A 4 98.53 66.92 25.79
C ASN A 4 97.39 67.87 26.20
N PRO A 5 96.45 68.21 25.28
CA PRO A 5 95.40 69.17 25.56
C PRO A 5 94.32 68.65 26.55
N ILE A 6 94.43 67.36 26.95
CA ILE A 6 93.53 66.68 27.88
C ILE A 6 94.38 65.81 28.82
N SER A 7 94.12 65.86 30.13
CA SER A 7 94.70 64.91 31.08
C SER A 7 93.63 64.17 31.88
N ILE A 8 93.92 62.90 32.21
CA ILE A 8 92.99 62.02 32.93
C ILE A 8 93.58 61.61 34.28
N LYS A 9 92.76 61.69 35.33
CA LYS A 9 93.06 61.13 36.66
C LYS A 9 91.97 60.15 37.07
N VAL A 10 92.36 58.93 37.46
CA VAL A 10 91.42 57.89 37.90
C VAL A 10 91.58 57.63 39.39
N SER A 11 90.45 57.50 40.12
CA SER A 11 90.43 57.35 41.57
C SER A 11 90.95 56.00 42.08
N ALA A 12 90.99 54.95 41.24
CA ALA A 12 91.43 53.61 41.61
C ALA A 12 92.05 52.86 40.42
N GLN A 13 93.27 52.33 40.57
CA GLN A 13 93.96 51.55 39.52
C GLN A 13 93.62 50.04 39.53
N VAL A 14 93.14 49.52 40.66
CA VAL A 14 92.73 48.11 40.81
C VAL A 14 91.33 48.06 41.42
N LEU A 15 90.42 47.37 40.74
CA LEU A 15 89.04 47.18 41.15
C LEU A 15 88.79 45.71 41.45
N LYS A 16 87.99 45.41 42.47
CA LYS A 16 87.54 44.05 42.79
C LYS A 16 86.04 44.00 42.64
N PHE A 17 85.55 43.17 41.73
CA PHE A 17 84.13 43.03 41.44
C PHE A 17 83.70 41.57 41.61
N ARG A 18 82.54 41.35 42.23
CA ARG A 18 81.92 40.04 42.35
C ARG A 18 80.58 40.06 41.60
N PRO A 19 80.42 39.29 40.51
CA PRO A 19 79.16 39.22 39.78
C PRO A 19 78.01 38.78 40.71
N GLY A 20 76.91 39.55 40.74
CA GLY A 20 75.79 39.36 41.66
C GLY A 20 75.93 40.03 43.05
N GLY A 21 77.07 40.67 43.33
CA GLY A 21 77.30 41.50 44.52
C GLY A 21 76.99 42.99 44.30
N PRO A 22 77.28 43.87 45.27
CA PRO A 22 77.10 45.32 45.10
C PRO A 22 78.01 45.86 43.98
N PRO A 23 77.53 46.85 43.20
CA PRO A 23 78.29 47.40 42.08
C PRO A 23 79.53 48.15 42.58
N VAL A 24 80.56 48.19 41.73
CA VAL A 24 81.85 48.81 42.05
C VAL A 24 82.04 50.02 41.17
N SER A 25 82.30 51.17 41.79
CA SER A 25 82.43 52.43 41.05
C SER A 25 83.80 53.06 41.23
N PHE A 26 84.25 53.78 40.21
CA PHE A 26 85.45 54.59 40.23
C PHE A 26 85.22 55.91 39.51
N GLU A 27 85.90 56.96 39.96
CA GLU A 27 85.77 58.31 39.42
C GLU A 27 86.92 58.57 38.43
N VAL A 28 86.58 59.16 37.30
CA VAL A 28 87.51 59.61 36.26
C VAL A 28 87.37 61.12 36.13
N THR A 29 88.41 61.85 36.54
CA THR A 29 88.48 63.30 36.36
C THR A 29 89.24 63.60 35.07
N VAL A 30 88.63 64.42 34.22
CA VAL A 30 89.20 64.85 32.94
C VAL A 30 89.41 66.36 33.02
N ASP A 31 90.66 66.78 32.95
CA ASP A 31 91.06 68.20 33.01
C ASP A 31 91.23 68.74 31.58
N ASN A 32 90.67 69.92 31.29
CA ASN A 32 90.86 70.62 30.01
C ASN A 32 92.12 71.50 30.06
N ASP A 33 93.26 70.94 29.67
CA ASP A 33 94.55 71.65 29.67
C ASP A 33 94.77 72.49 28.39
N SER A 34 93.77 72.54 27.49
CA SER A 34 93.83 73.32 26.26
C SER A 34 93.45 74.80 26.45
N ASP A 35 93.69 75.62 25.42
CA ASP A 35 93.28 77.03 25.35
C ASP A 35 91.84 77.23 24.82
N ARG A 36 91.08 76.15 24.59
CA ARG A 36 89.72 76.19 24.04
C ARG A 36 88.71 75.47 24.93
N PHE A 37 87.44 75.81 24.74
CA PHE A 37 86.36 75.06 25.38
C PHE A 37 86.22 73.67 24.76
N ALA A 38 86.18 72.62 25.58
CA ALA A 38 86.09 71.23 25.13
C ALA A 38 84.99 70.47 25.87
N SER A 39 84.32 69.57 25.16
CA SER A 39 83.43 68.57 25.76
C SER A 39 84.15 67.23 25.77
N PHE A 40 83.85 66.39 26.75
CA PHE A 40 84.48 65.09 26.97
C PHE A 40 83.43 63.99 26.99
N GLN A 41 83.75 62.86 26.39
CA GLN A 41 82.97 61.64 26.48
C GLN A 41 83.90 60.47 26.81
N LEU A 42 83.37 59.51 27.57
CA LEU A 42 84.15 58.41 28.14
C LEU A 42 83.58 57.05 27.69
N GLU A 43 84.47 56.13 27.32
CA GLU A 43 84.15 54.73 27.00
C GLU A 43 85.06 53.79 27.82
N VAL A 44 84.52 52.66 28.27
CA VAL A 44 85.27 51.62 29.00
C VAL A 44 85.24 50.31 28.24
N VAL A 45 86.42 49.79 27.91
CA VAL A 45 86.57 48.55 27.15
C VAL A 45 87.29 47.49 28.00
N ALA A 46 86.82 46.25 27.94
CA ALA A 46 87.45 45.10 28.60
C ALA A 46 87.94 44.08 27.57
N ALA A 47 89.09 43.44 27.83
CA ALA A 47 89.61 42.40 26.95
C ALA A 47 88.69 41.18 26.90
N GLY A 48 88.25 40.79 25.70
CA GLY A 48 87.35 39.65 25.48
C GLY A 48 85.85 39.95 25.67
N ALA A 49 85.47 41.18 26.01
CA ALA A 49 84.08 41.59 26.05
C ALA A 49 83.54 41.79 24.62
N ASP A 50 82.34 41.28 24.37
CA ASP A 50 81.67 41.41 23.08
C ASP A 50 81.15 42.86 22.93
N SER A 51 81.40 43.51 21.79
CA SER A 51 81.04 44.92 21.54
C SER A 51 79.56 45.10 21.14
N THR A 52 78.73 44.11 21.42
CA THR A 52 77.32 44.08 21.01
C THR A 52 76.47 44.98 21.91
N PRO A 53 75.60 45.86 21.35
CA PRO A 53 74.88 46.87 22.14
C PRO A 53 73.92 46.32 23.20
N SER A 54 73.58 45.03 23.14
CA SER A 54 72.61 44.37 24.02
C SER A 54 73.12 44.09 25.43
N PHE A 55 74.43 44.15 25.68
CA PHE A 55 75.02 43.81 26.97
C PHE A 55 75.85 44.98 27.54
N ARG A 56 75.22 45.84 28.35
CA ARG A 56 75.91 46.90 29.11
C ARG A 56 76.32 46.37 30.49
N TRP A 57 77.61 46.15 30.69
CA TRP A 57 78.18 45.68 31.96
C TRP A 57 78.68 46.81 32.88
N TYR A 58 78.60 48.06 32.44
CA TYR A 58 78.87 49.25 33.23
C TYR A 58 77.91 50.40 32.88
N THR A 59 77.78 51.37 33.78
CA THR A 59 77.07 52.64 33.59
C THR A 59 77.99 53.83 33.81
N LEU A 60 77.64 54.98 33.20
CA LEU A 60 78.43 56.20 33.22
C LEU A 60 77.54 57.40 33.60
N SER A 61 78.01 58.27 34.50
CA SER A 61 77.32 59.51 34.85
C SER A 61 78.29 60.67 35.08
N PRO A 62 78.15 61.81 34.38
CA PRO A 62 77.26 62.04 33.23
C PRO A 62 77.73 61.25 31.99
N GLU A 63 76.85 60.96 31.03
CA GLU A 63 77.25 60.25 29.79
C GLU A 63 78.19 61.08 28.90
N VAL A 64 78.01 62.41 28.88
CA VAL A 64 78.85 63.38 28.17
C VAL A 64 79.00 64.61 29.06
N SER A 65 80.17 65.24 29.08
CA SER A 65 80.36 66.49 29.82
C SER A 65 79.64 67.66 29.17
N SER A 66 79.28 68.66 29.98
CA SER A 66 79.07 70.00 29.44
C SER A 66 80.38 70.58 28.91
N LYS A 67 80.30 71.61 28.07
CA LYS A 67 81.48 72.25 27.48
C LYS A 67 82.29 72.96 28.56
N LYS A 68 83.54 72.54 28.77
CA LYS A 68 84.41 73.02 29.86
C LYS A 68 85.38 74.09 29.38
N PRO A 69 85.53 75.24 30.08
CA PRO A 69 86.56 76.22 29.75
C PRO A 69 87.98 75.66 29.99
N PRO A 70 89.01 76.29 29.40
CA PRO A 70 90.41 76.05 29.75
C PRO A 70 90.65 76.02 31.25
N GLY A 71 91.31 74.98 31.76
CA GLY A 71 91.65 74.77 33.17
C GLY A 71 90.53 74.21 34.06
N ASP A 72 89.32 74.00 33.56
CA ASP A 72 88.23 73.35 34.29
C ASP A 72 88.20 71.84 34.03
N SER A 73 87.53 71.10 34.91
CA SER A 73 87.48 69.65 34.87
C SER A 73 86.07 69.09 34.91
N THR A 74 85.92 67.87 34.39
CA THR A 74 84.69 67.07 34.54
C THR A 74 84.99 65.79 35.27
N LYS A 75 84.11 65.45 36.21
CA LYS A 75 84.13 64.19 36.94
C LYS A 75 83.09 63.24 36.35
N PHE A 76 83.56 62.08 35.91
CA PHE A 76 82.73 60.97 35.45
C PHE A 76 82.75 59.87 36.51
N LEU A 77 81.57 59.40 36.91
CA LEU A 77 81.42 58.21 37.74
C LEU A 77 81.16 57.01 36.83
N VAL A 78 82.09 56.05 36.81
CA VAL A 78 81.93 54.77 36.13
C VAL A 78 81.51 53.74 37.16
N THR A 79 80.41 53.03 36.93
CA THR A 79 79.90 51.98 37.82
C THR A 79 79.86 50.65 37.07
N ILE A 80 80.65 49.67 37.51
CA ILE A 80 80.65 48.30 36.99
C ILE A 80 79.48 47.55 37.63
N THR A 81 78.57 47.06 36.79
CA THR A 81 77.31 46.40 37.19
C THR A 81 77.29 44.91 36.91
N ASP A 82 78.07 44.41 35.94
CA ASP A 82 78.19 42.96 35.64
C ASP A 82 79.59 42.59 35.13
N SER A 83 79.86 41.29 34.99
CA SER A 83 81.12 40.80 34.40
C SER A 83 81.20 41.15 32.91
N PRO A 84 82.31 41.75 32.42
CA PRO A 84 82.47 42.08 31.01
C PRO A 84 82.44 40.86 30.07
N VAL A 85 82.90 39.72 30.57
CA VAL A 85 82.86 38.42 29.88
C VAL A 85 82.00 37.46 30.71
N PRO A 86 80.86 36.99 30.20
CA PRO A 86 80.06 35.97 30.89
C PRO A 86 80.92 34.73 31.18
N GLY A 87 80.79 34.13 32.36
CA GLY A 87 81.58 32.94 32.71
C GLY A 87 82.99 33.20 33.25
N PHE A 88 83.59 34.38 33.02
CA PHE A 88 84.98 34.63 33.41
C PHE A 88 85.14 34.93 34.91
N ALA A 89 86.14 34.31 35.54
CA ALA A 89 86.64 34.64 36.87
C ALA A 89 88.17 34.76 36.81
N GLY A 90 88.73 35.86 37.30
CA GLY A 90 90.15 36.17 37.18
C GLY A 90 90.45 37.66 37.03
N MET A 91 91.72 37.98 36.77
CA MET A 91 92.18 39.35 36.51
C MET A 91 92.02 39.70 35.02
N MET A 92 91.45 40.86 34.71
CA MET A 92 91.39 41.41 33.35
C MET A 92 91.77 42.89 33.31
N ASN A 93 92.19 43.38 32.13
CA ASN A 93 92.51 44.78 31.90
C ASN A 93 91.25 45.54 31.43
N LEU A 94 90.98 46.67 32.06
CA LEU A 94 90.00 47.66 31.63
C LEU A 94 90.72 48.86 31.04
N THR A 95 90.32 49.32 29.87
CA THR A 95 90.84 50.52 29.23
C THR A 95 89.77 51.59 29.25
N VAL A 96 90.01 52.68 29.96
CA VAL A 96 89.19 53.90 29.94
C VAL A 96 89.72 54.79 28.82
N ARG A 97 88.85 55.17 27.89
CA ARG A 97 89.15 56.04 26.77
C ARG A 97 88.32 57.31 26.93
N VAL A 98 88.98 58.46 26.91
CA VAL A 98 88.31 59.76 26.93
C VAL A 98 88.62 60.47 25.63
N PHE A 99 87.59 61.00 24.99
CA PHE A 99 87.71 61.69 23.71
C PHE A 99 87.04 63.06 23.77
N SER A 100 87.66 64.03 23.11
CA SER A 100 87.06 65.35 22.85
C SER A 100 86.83 65.54 21.35
N LEU A 101 85.58 65.85 20.99
CA LEU A 101 85.21 66.08 19.59
C LEU A 101 85.78 67.42 19.07
N GLU A 102 85.89 68.43 19.92
CA GLU A 102 86.37 69.77 19.55
C GLU A 102 87.89 69.84 19.44
N LEU A 103 88.60 69.11 20.31
CA LEU A 103 90.06 69.03 20.30
C LEU A 103 90.60 67.98 19.32
N ARG A 104 89.75 67.00 18.92
CA ARG A 104 90.12 65.82 18.12
C ARG A 104 91.26 65.03 18.76
N ASP A 105 91.24 64.93 20.08
CA ASP A 105 92.25 64.25 20.87
C ASP A 105 91.61 63.16 21.74
N GLU A 106 92.38 62.12 22.03
CA GLU A 106 91.96 60.97 22.82
C GLU A 106 93.07 60.58 23.80
N GLU A 107 92.70 60.45 25.07
CA GLU A 107 93.60 60.01 26.14
C GLU A 107 93.08 58.67 26.71
N ARG A 108 94.01 57.78 27.10
CA ARG A 108 93.67 56.42 27.55
C ARG A 108 94.33 56.10 28.88
N GLN A 109 93.56 55.48 29.78
CA GLN A 109 94.08 54.97 31.05
C GLN A 109 93.70 53.49 31.22
N VAL A 110 94.70 52.64 31.48
CA VAL A 110 94.49 51.22 31.77
C VAL A 110 94.39 50.99 33.29
N LEU A 111 93.44 50.15 33.68
CA LEU A 111 93.12 49.74 35.04
C LEU A 111 93.00 48.21 35.10
N ARG A 112 93.11 47.60 36.28
CA ARG A 112 92.93 46.16 36.47
C ARG A 112 91.63 45.86 37.20
N LEU A 113 90.82 44.95 36.67
CA LEU A 113 89.60 44.43 37.31
C LEU A 113 89.83 42.98 37.72
N TYR A 114 89.72 42.69 39.02
CA TYR A 114 89.63 41.33 39.54
C TYR A 114 88.17 40.91 39.63
N VAL A 115 87.76 39.97 38.79
CA VAL A 115 86.42 39.37 38.82
C VAL A 115 86.46 38.10 39.66
N GLN A 116 85.73 38.09 40.77
CA GLN A 116 85.59 36.92 41.65
C GLN A 116 84.55 35.93 41.12
N GLU A 117 84.61 34.68 41.59
CA GLU A 117 83.57 33.67 41.32
C GLU A 117 82.18 34.17 41.78
N GLY A 118 81.23 34.15 40.85
CA GLY A 118 79.86 34.60 41.07
C GLY A 118 79.06 33.61 41.93
N THR A 119 77.91 34.05 42.44
CA THR A 119 77.04 33.25 43.32
C THR A 119 76.13 32.24 42.59
N GLY A 120 76.37 32.00 41.29
CA GLY A 120 75.76 30.89 40.52
C GLY A 120 74.23 30.89 40.36
N SER A 121 73.54 32.03 40.50
CA SER A 121 72.08 32.08 40.53
C SER A 121 71.44 32.92 39.42
N LYS A 122 71.98 32.89 38.18
CA LYS A 122 71.29 33.50 37.03
C LYS A 122 70.26 32.51 36.46
N PRO A 123 69.04 32.97 36.14
CA PRO A 123 68.03 32.12 35.48
C PRO A 123 68.53 31.65 34.12
N LEU A 124 68.14 30.44 33.70
CA LEU A 124 68.35 29.95 32.33
C LEU A 124 67.67 30.91 31.33
N LYS A 125 68.16 31.00 30.10
CA LYS A 125 67.38 31.67 29.04
C LYS A 125 66.73 30.62 28.17
N ILE A 126 65.42 30.75 27.98
CA ILE A 126 64.62 29.92 27.08
C ILE A 126 64.05 30.83 25.98
N ASP A 127 64.04 30.33 24.76
CA ASP A 127 63.49 31.01 23.59
C ASP A 127 62.75 30.01 22.71
N LEU A 128 61.45 30.26 22.46
CA LEU A 128 60.68 29.59 21.42
C LEU A 128 60.76 30.40 20.12
N PRO A 129 61.56 29.96 19.11
CA PRO A 129 61.72 30.69 17.86
C PRO A 129 60.41 30.76 17.06
N VAL A 130 59.51 29.80 17.26
CA VAL A 130 58.15 29.79 16.70
C VAL A 130 57.16 29.65 17.84
N ARG A 131 56.16 30.53 17.89
CA ARG A 131 55.16 30.58 18.97
C ARG A 131 53.77 30.08 18.56
N LYS A 132 53.52 29.92 17.27
CA LYS A 132 52.22 29.50 16.72
C LYS A 132 52.42 28.28 15.83
N PHE A 133 51.74 27.20 16.16
CA PHE A 133 51.79 25.93 15.47
C PHE A 133 50.37 25.53 15.05
N GLN A 134 50.26 24.82 13.93
CA GLN A 134 49.00 24.28 13.41
C GLN A 134 49.18 22.80 13.11
N ALA A 135 48.18 21.99 13.46
CA ALA A 135 48.18 20.54 13.19
C ALA A 135 46.76 20.08 12.85
N ALA A 136 46.60 19.21 11.86
CA ALA A 136 45.39 18.39 11.78
C ALA A 136 45.44 17.25 12.82
N PRO A 137 44.28 16.73 13.27
CA PRO A 137 44.25 15.46 14.00
C PRO A 137 45.04 14.37 13.27
N GLY A 138 45.91 13.66 13.99
CA GLY A 138 46.82 12.65 13.43
C GLY A 138 48.12 13.21 12.82
N GLU A 139 48.27 14.52 12.62
CA GLU A 139 49.48 15.14 12.08
C GLU A 139 50.49 15.45 13.18
N GLN A 140 51.77 15.12 12.95
CA GLN A 140 52.86 15.40 13.88
C GLN A 140 53.45 16.80 13.63
N VAL A 141 53.60 17.57 14.70
CA VAL A 141 54.26 18.88 14.71
C VAL A 141 55.49 18.85 15.62
N GLU A 142 56.58 19.44 15.14
CA GLU A 142 57.83 19.58 15.88
C GLU A 142 57.97 20.99 16.46
N ILE A 143 58.13 21.07 17.78
CA ILE A 143 58.23 22.33 18.53
C ILE A 143 59.68 22.47 19.04
N PRO A 144 60.54 23.26 18.36
CA PRO A 144 61.91 23.50 18.78
C PRO A 144 61.96 24.52 19.93
N VAL A 145 62.80 24.24 20.93
CA VAL A 145 63.03 25.07 22.12
C VAL A 145 64.53 25.32 22.25
N ARG A 146 64.93 26.59 22.29
CA ARG A 146 66.33 26.99 22.48
C ARG A 146 66.62 27.31 23.94
N LEU A 147 67.74 26.80 24.45
CA LEU A 147 68.15 26.96 25.83
C LEU A 147 69.58 27.46 25.89
N LEU A 148 69.83 28.38 26.83
CA LEU A 148 71.16 28.90 27.13
C LEU A 148 71.39 28.85 28.64
N ASN A 149 72.54 28.33 29.04
CA ASN A 149 73.02 28.36 30.42
C ASN A 149 73.95 29.57 30.65
N PRO A 150 73.49 30.69 31.25
CA PRO A 150 74.33 31.85 31.53
C PRO A 150 75.19 31.71 32.80
N ASN A 151 75.08 30.58 33.52
CA ASN A 151 75.85 30.36 34.74
C ASN A 151 77.28 29.93 34.43
N GLN A 152 78.16 30.08 35.42
CA GLN A 152 79.58 29.69 35.33
C GLN A 152 79.79 28.19 35.66
N GLN A 153 78.72 27.42 35.89
CA GLN A 153 78.74 26.00 36.25
C GLN A 153 77.83 25.17 35.33
N THR A 154 78.22 23.93 35.07
CA THR A 154 77.40 22.92 34.38
C THR A 154 76.10 22.70 35.14
N THR A 155 74.96 22.70 34.44
CA THR A 155 73.62 22.70 35.05
C THR A 155 72.75 21.58 34.49
N ASP A 156 72.17 20.76 35.38
CA ASP A 156 71.15 19.77 35.02
C ASP A 156 69.79 20.46 34.85
N VAL A 157 69.23 20.37 33.66
CA VAL A 157 67.98 21.03 33.26
C VAL A 157 66.88 19.98 33.08
N ILE A 158 65.73 20.24 33.70
CA ILE A 158 64.47 19.53 33.42
C ILE A 158 63.58 20.49 32.63
N LEU A 159 63.23 20.08 31.41
CA LEU A 159 62.25 20.74 30.56
C LEU A 159 60.91 20.05 30.68
N SER A 160 59.87 20.82 30.97
CA SER A 160 58.50 20.34 31.05
C SER A 160 57.59 21.07 30.06
N PHE A 161 56.83 20.31 29.27
CA PHE A 161 55.82 20.82 28.34
C PHE A 161 54.44 20.75 29.03
N LEU A 162 53.83 21.93 29.26
CA LEU A 162 52.55 22.05 29.97
C LEU A 162 51.48 22.68 29.06
N GLY A 163 50.22 22.32 29.26
CA GLY A 163 49.06 22.93 28.59
C GLY A 163 48.45 22.13 27.44
N VAL A 164 49.12 21.07 26.99
CA VAL A 164 48.57 20.04 26.07
C VAL A 164 48.55 18.70 26.80
N GLU A 165 47.63 17.81 26.44
CA GLU A 165 47.57 16.46 27.04
C GLU A 165 48.89 15.69 26.81
N SER A 166 49.36 15.00 27.85
CA SER A 166 50.62 14.25 27.79
C SER A 166 50.60 13.11 26.76
N SER A 167 49.42 12.59 26.42
CA SER A 167 49.19 11.60 25.37
C SER A 167 49.54 12.11 23.97
N TRP A 168 49.54 13.42 23.75
CA TRP A 168 49.87 14.01 22.44
C TRP A 168 51.38 14.12 22.25
N LEU A 169 52.19 13.97 23.30
CA LEU A 169 53.64 14.14 23.26
C LEU A 169 54.34 12.78 23.11
N LEU A 170 54.83 12.49 21.90
CA LEU A 170 55.35 11.16 21.54
C LEU A 170 56.57 10.72 22.36
N LYS A 171 57.38 11.68 22.82
CA LYS A 171 58.58 11.45 23.65
C LYS A 171 58.36 11.78 25.13
N GLY A 172 57.11 12.00 25.54
CA GLY A 172 56.75 12.43 26.89
C GLY A 172 56.83 13.95 27.11
N ALA A 173 56.19 14.40 28.19
CA ALA A 173 56.10 15.82 28.56
C ALA A 173 57.35 16.37 29.25
N GLU A 174 58.25 15.50 29.72
CA GLU A 174 59.47 15.91 30.41
C GLU A 174 60.72 15.36 29.70
N GLN A 175 61.71 16.23 29.52
CA GLN A 175 63.03 15.86 29.00
C GLN A 175 64.13 16.38 29.92
N ARG A 176 65.17 15.57 30.16
CA ARG A 176 66.30 15.92 31.03
C ARG A 176 67.57 16.02 30.20
N LEU A 177 68.34 17.09 30.41
CA LEU A 177 69.59 17.35 29.71
C LEU A 177 70.58 18.10 30.62
N GLN A 178 71.87 18.02 30.28
CA GLN A 178 72.95 18.71 30.99
C GLN A 178 73.54 19.78 30.08
N LEU A 179 73.70 21.02 30.58
CA LEU A 179 74.21 22.16 29.80
C LEU A 179 75.51 22.70 30.41
N GLU A 180 76.56 22.83 29.60
CA GLU A 180 77.83 23.43 29.97
C GLU A 180 77.74 24.97 30.13
N PRO A 181 78.71 25.62 30.83
CA PRO A 181 78.73 27.07 30.99
C PRO A 181 78.74 27.82 29.65
N GLY A 182 77.74 28.66 29.40
CA GLY A 182 77.60 29.42 28.16
C GLY A 182 77.10 28.62 26.95
N GLU A 183 76.80 27.32 27.10
CA GLU A 183 76.30 26.46 26.02
C GLU A 183 74.87 26.85 25.61
N GLN A 184 74.64 26.87 24.29
CA GLN A 184 73.33 27.06 23.68
C GLN A 184 72.91 25.81 22.90
N THR A 185 71.78 25.19 23.26
CA THR A 185 71.30 23.92 22.69
C THR A 185 69.83 24.02 22.29
N GLU A 186 69.43 23.27 21.26
CA GLU A 186 68.06 23.19 20.76
C GLU A 186 67.45 21.81 21.04
N VAL A 187 66.25 21.78 21.63
CA VAL A 187 65.52 20.57 22.01
C VAL A 187 64.17 20.55 21.30
N ILE A 188 63.74 19.40 20.78
CA ILE A 188 62.50 19.27 20.01
C ILE A 188 61.46 18.46 20.78
N PHE A 189 60.26 19.03 20.97
CA PHE A 189 59.07 18.32 21.40
C PHE A 189 58.23 17.92 20.18
N SER A 190 57.99 16.61 20.00
CA SER A 190 57.12 16.08 18.95
C SER A 190 55.70 15.92 19.49
N CYS A 191 54.77 16.73 19.01
CA CYS A 191 53.37 16.74 19.42
C CYS A 191 52.47 16.25 18.28
N GLN A 192 51.58 15.29 18.53
CA GLN A 192 50.64 14.74 17.57
C GLN A 192 49.26 14.63 18.24
N PRO A 193 48.29 15.49 17.88
CA PRO A 193 46.91 15.32 18.33
C PRO A 193 46.36 13.96 17.86
N PRO A 194 45.59 13.23 18.68
CA PRO A 194 45.00 11.95 18.29
C PRO A 194 44.18 12.04 17.00
N ASP A 195 44.25 11.00 16.17
CA ASP A 195 43.46 10.87 14.94
C ASP A 195 41.94 10.72 15.22
N ALA A 196 41.59 10.25 16.42
CA ALA A 196 40.20 10.19 16.87
C ALA A 196 39.61 11.60 17.02
N ILE A 197 38.76 11.97 16.06
CA ILE A 197 38.13 13.28 15.89
C ILE A 197 37.52 13.87 17.18
N ALA A 198 36.88 13.04 18.02
CA ALA A 198 36.28 13.47 19.27
C ALA A 198 37.30 13.83 20.38
N LEU A 199 38.54 13.34 20.27
CA LEU A 199 39.62 13.56 21.26
C LEU A 199 40.50 14.77 20.92
N SER A 200 40.33 15.37 19.74
CA SER A 200 41.15 16.49 19.23
C SER A 200 40.28 17.64 18.72
N PRO A 201 39.47 18.30 19.59
CA PRO A 201 38.57 19.34 19.16
C PRO A 201 39.32 20.52 18.51
N CYS A 202 38.70 21.10 17.48
CA CYS A 202 39.23 22.26 16.77
C CYS A 202 39.20 23.49 17.69
N GLN A 203 40.33 23.75 18.36
CA GLN A 203 40.53 24.89 19.22
C GLN A 203 42.01 25.25 19.31
N ILE A 204 42.29 26.39 19.96
CA ILE A 204 43.65 26.83 20.23
C ILE A 204 44.06 26.32 21.62
N TYR A 205 45.12 25.52 21.68
CA TYR A 205 45.70 24.99 22.90
C TYR A 205 46.91 25.84 23.29
N PRO A 206 46.81 26.68 24.33
CA PRO A 206 47.96 27.39 24.87
C PRO A 206 48.87 26.41 25.61
N PHE A 207 50.17 26.48 25.35
CA PHE A 207 51.17 25.68 26.04
C PHE A 207 52.29 26.53 26.61
N THR A 208 52.94 26.03 27.65
CA THR A 208 54.08 26.66 28.33
C THR A 208 55.22 25.66 28.42
N ILE A 209 56.41 26.07 28.02
CA ILE A 209 57.64 25.31 28.27
C ILE A 209 58.27 25.86 29.53
N GLU A 210 58.47 25.01 30.53
CA GLU A 210 59.18 25.33 31.76
C GLU A 210 60.57 24.72 31.74
N ALA A 211 61.60 25.52 31.99
CA ALA A 211 62.97 25.06 32.23
C ALA A 211 63.31 25.25 33.71
N THR A 212 63.71 24.16 34.38
CA THR A 212 64.05 24.16 35.80
C THR A 212 65.42 23.55 36.03
N HIS A 213 66.14 24.04 37.04
CA HIS A 213 67.38 23.42 37.52
C HIS A 213 67.48 23.53 39.04
N HIS A 214 68.28 22.68 39.67
CA HIS A 214 68.26 22.40 41.12
C HIS A 214 68.45 23.61 42.06
N LYS A 215 68.99 24.74 41.59
CA LYS A 215 69.40 25.90 42.41
C LYS A 215 68.88 27.24 41.89
N GLY A 216 68.06 27.26 40.84
CA GLY A 216 67.63 28.52 40.23
C GLY A 216 66.13 28.63 40.03
N THR A 217 65.73 29.80 39.56
CA THR A 217 64.33 30.12 39.31
C THR A 217 63.82 29.44 38.04
N VAL A 218 62.56 29.03 38.08
CA VAL A 218 61.85 28.48 36.91
C VAL A 218 61.72 29.55 35.84
N VAL A 219 62.07 29.20 34.60
CA VAL A 219 61.95 30.09 33.45
C VAL A 219 60.93 29.50 32.50
N ARG A 220 60.08 30.37 31.94
CA ARG A 220 58.93 29.98 31.12
C ARG A 220 58.91 30.74 29.81
N ASP A 221 58.49 30.08 28.76
CA ASP A 221 58.06 30.73 27.52
C ASP A 221 56.83 30.02 26.96
N GLN A 222 56.01 30.73 26.19
CA GLN A 222 54.65 30.33 25.83
C GLN A 222 54.43 30.29 24.33
N GLY A 223 53.63 29.31 23.90
CA GLY A 223 53.20 29.15 22.52
C GLY A 223 51.75 28.67 22.44
N THR A 224 51.25 28.52 21.22
CA THR A 224 49.90 28.02 20.94
C THR A 224 49.94 26.97 19.84
N LEU A 225 49.22 25.87 20.05
CA LEU A 225 48.93 24.84 19.05
C LEU A 225 47.47 24.93 18.63
N GLU A 226 47.19 25.30 17.39
CA GLU A 226 45.84 25.30 16.82
C GLU A 226 45.57 23.97 16.11
N VAL A 227 44.54 23.27 16.55
CA VAL A 227 44.07 22.06 15.86
C VAL A 227 43.11 22.47 14.75
N LEU A 228 43.44 22.11 13.50
CA LEU A 228 42.66 22.49 12.33
C LEU A 228 41.34 21.72 12.23
N PRO A 229 40.28 22.33 11.67
CA PRO A 229 39.01 21.66 11.47
C PRO A 229 39.13 20.62 10.34
N ILE A 230 38.72 19.38 10.62
CA ILE A 230 38.64 18.30 9.64
C ILE A 230 37.31 17.54 9.79
N GLY A 231 36.87 16.89 8.72
CA GLY A 231 35.67 16.07 8.69
C GLY A 231 34.49 16.73 7.98
N TYR A 232 33.31 16.15 8.15
CA TYR A 232 32.07 16.59 7.50
C TYR A 232 30.86 16.37 8.42
N VAL A 233 29.75 17.00 8.06
CA VAL A 233 28.43 16.69 8.65
C VAL A 233 27.59 15.98 7.59
N ASP A 234 26.95 14.87 7.95
CA ASP A 234 25.98 14.20 7.08
C ASP A 234 24.55 14.55 7.49
N PHE A 235 23.73 14.94 6.52
CA PHE A 235 22.34 15.30 6.74
C PHE A 235 21.40 14.24 6.17
N SER A 236 20.45 13.77 6.99
CA SER A 236 19.43 12.82 6.54
C SER A 236 18.03 13.12 7.06
N CYS A 237 17.02 12.86 6.22
CA CYS A 237 15.62 13.00 6.57
C CYS A 237 14.91 11.64 6.54
N THR A 238 14.16 11.30 7.58
CA THR A 238 13.36 10.08 7.63
C THR A 238 11.95 10.32 8.17
N PRO A 239 10.91 9.68 7.59
CA PRO A 239 10.89 8.94 6.32
C PRO A 239 10.74 9.86 5.10
N GLN A 240 11.15 9.43 3.91
CA GLN A 240 11.08 10.22 2.66
C GLN A 240 9.64 10.46 2.15
N GLN A 241 8.66 9.67 2.61
CA GLN A 241 7.25 9.80 2.22
C GLN A 241 6.32 9.75 3.43
N GLN A 242 5.36 10.67 3.48
CA GLN A 242 4.31 10.69 4.50
C GLN A 242 2.93 11.01 3.92
N THR A 243 1.88 10.68 4.66
CA THR A 243 0.50 10.99 4.30
C THR A 243 -0.22 11.68 5.44
N ILE A 244 -0.91 12.79 5.17
CA ILE A 244 -1.70 13.50 6.19
C ILE A 244 -2.80 12.57 6.73
N PRO A 245 -2.88 12.35 8.05
CA PRO A 245 -3.80 11.40 8.64
C PRO A 245 -5.27 11.77 8.40
N ALA A 246 -6.12 10.75 8.28
CA ALA A 246 -7.53 10.92 7.94
C ALA A 246 -8.43 11.31 9.12
N LYS A 247 -8.00 11.06 10.37
CA LYS A 247 -8.73 11.39 11.60
C LYS A 247 -8.26 12.74 12.15
N GLY A 248 -9.20 13.61 12.52
CA GLY A 248 -8.92 14.79 13.34
C GLY A 248 -9.31 14.52 14.78
N SER A 249 -8.56 15.07 15.74
CA SER A 249 -8.87 15.02 17.17
C SER A 249 -10.31 15.48 17.47
N LYS A 250 -11.02 14.71 18.30
CA LYS A 250 -12.44 14.90 18.64
C LYS A 250 -12.77 16.20 19.38
N ARG A 251 -11.77 16.99 19.82
CA ARG A 251 -12.02 18.09 20.78
C ARG A 251 -12.06 19.50 20.21
N PHE A 252 -11.44 19.81 19.08
CA PHE A 252 -11.52 21.17 18.52
C PHE A 252 -11.51 21.17 16.99
N ARG A 253 -12.32 22.07 16.43
CA ARG A 253 -12.55 22.36 15.01
C ARG A 253 -11.36 22.07 14.06
N ARG A 254 -11.66 21.35 12.98
CA ARG A 254 -11.12 21.53 11.60
C ARG A 254 -9.61 21.76 11.45
N ARG A 255 -8.74 21.20 12.30
CA ARG A 255 -7.30 21.16 12.04
C ARG A 255 -6.88 19.71 11.78
N THR A 256 -6.22 19.50 10.64
CA THR A 256 -5.51 18.25 10.32
C THR A 256 -4.31 18.15 11.25
N GLU A 257 -4.11 16.98 11.86
CA GLU A 257 -2.89 16.74 12.66
C GLU A 257 -1.65 16.84 11.76
N PRO A 258 -0.59 17.54 12.21
CA PRO A 258 0.65 17.64 11.46
C PRO A 258 1.31 16.27 11.35
N VAL A 259 2.07 16.10 10.28
CA VAL A 259 2.97 14.97 10.06
C VAL A 259 4.37 15.40 10.48
N THR A 260 5.14 14.48 11.07
CA THR A 260 6.51 14.73 11.50
C THR A 260 7.50 14.04 10.57
N TYR A 261 8.52 14.79 10.14
CA TYR A 261 9.75 14.26 9.56
C TYR A 261 10.90 14.44 10.55
N GLU A 262 11.71 13.41 10.73
CA GLU A 262 12.89 13.44 11.59
C GLU A 262 14.09 13.85 10.74
N LEU A 263 14.74 14.93 11.15
CA LEU A 263 15.95 15.50 10.56
C LEU A 263 17.13 15.07 11.43
N GLN A 264 18.10 14.35 10.87
CA GLN A 264 19.26 13.84 11.58
C GLN A 264 20.54 14.46 11.01
N PHE A 265 21.41 14.89 11.91
CA PHE A 265 22.71 15.46 11.60
C PHE A 265 23.79 14.63 12.29
N GLU A 266 24.62 13.95 11.53
CA GLU A 266 25.75 13.19 12.05
C GLU A 266 27.02 14.03 11.90
N ASN A 267 27.59 14.49 13.02
CA ASN A 267 28.79 15.32 13.00
C ASN A 267 30.05 14.46 13.07
N ALA A 268 30.60 14.07 11.92
CA ALA A 268 31.85 13.36 11.78
C ALA A 268 33.06 14.32 11.67
N SER A 269 33.01 15.46 12.36
CA SER A 269 34.08 16.48 12.40
C SER A 269 34.54 16.79 13.81
N ASN A 270 35.73 17.39 13.96
CA ASN A 270 36.28 17.78 15.26
C ASN A 270 35.83 19.18 15.69
N LEU A 271 34.88 19.78 14.98
CA LEU A 271 34.40 21.13 15.21
C LEU A 271 32.95 21.11 15.71
N CYS A 272 32.71 21.86 16.79
CA CYS A 272 31.35 22.14 17.25
C CYS A 272 30.73 23.18 16.32
N SER A 273 29.55 22.89 15.79
CA SER A 273 28.84 23.75 14.84
C SER A 273 27.34 23.75 15.14
N THR A 274 26.59 24.63 14.48
CA THR A 274 25.13 24.63 14.52
C THR A 274 24.56 24.43 13.13
N ALA A 275 23.52 23.64 13.03
CA ALA A 275 22.78 23.43 11.78
C ALA A 275 21.37 24.01 11.87
N SER A 276 20.96 24.68 10.80
CA SER A 276 19.59 25.11 10.58
C SER A 276 19.06 24.48 9.29
N VAL A 277 17.74 24.52 9.10
CA VAL A 277 17.09 23.90 7.94
C VAL A 277 16.21 24.90 7.24
N GLN A 278 16.43 25.03 5.93
CA GLN A 278 15.60 25.84 5.06
C GLN A 278 14.75 24.93 4.17
N ILE A 279 13.45 25.20 4.11
CA ILE A 279 12.53 24.47 3.23
C ILE A 279 12.29 25.30 1.97
N GLN A 280 12.49 24.68 0.81
CA GLN A 280 12.37 25.29 -0.52
C GLN A 280 11.50 24.42 -1.45
N GLY A 281 11.40 24.80 -2.72
CA GLY A 281 10.65 24.08 -3.75
C GLY A 281 9.33 24.73 -4.18
N LYS A 282 8.59 24.09 -5.09
CA LYS A 282 7.35 24.66 -5.67
C LYS A 282 6.14 24.59 -4.73
N ASP A 283 6.12 23.62 -3.81
CA ASP A 283 4.93 23.29 -3.03
C ASP A 283 5.01 23.68 -1.55
N TRP A 284 6.16 24.18 -1.05
CA TRP A 284 6.35 24.47 0.38
C TRP A 284 5.38 25.52 0.92
N GLN A 285 5.06 26.55 0.13
CA GLN A 285 4.11 27.62 0.51
C GLN A 285 2.67 27.12 0.68
N LYS A 286 2.35 25.91 0.20
CA LYS A 286 1.02 25.30 0.33
C LYS A 286 0.84 24.60 1.68
N CYS A 287 1.89 24.50 2.48
CA CYS A 287 1.93 23.80 3.76
C CYS A 287 2.30 24.78 4.89
N ASN A 288 1.80 24.50 6.09
CA ASN A 288 2.32 25.12 7.31
C ASN A 288 3.49 24.25 7.80
N LEU A 289 4.65 24.85 7.95
CA LEU A 289 5.92 24.19 8.27
C LEU A 289 6.48 24.77 9.58
N GLU A 290 6.96 23.91 10.46
CA GLU A 290 7.61 24.30 11.72
C GLU A 290 8.77 23.33 12.01
N VAL A 291 9.97 23.87 12.28
CA VAL A 291 11.16 23.08 12.62
C VAL A 291 11.47 23.25 14.11
N ILE A 292 11.64 22.13 14.82
CA ILE A 292 11.82 22.10 16.28
C ILE A 292 13.01 21.21 16.64
N PRO A 293 14.08 21.73 17.27
CA PRO A 293 14.39 23.16 17.46
C PRO A 293 14.80 23.84 16.14
N PRO A 294 14.71 25.18 16.02
CA PRO A 294 15.06 25.91 14.78
C PRO A 294 16.56 25.86 14.44
N GLU A 295 17.41 25.78 15.46
CA GLU A 295 18.84 25.55 15.33
C GLU A 295 19.22 24.33 16.18
N THR A 296 20.06 23.46 15.62
CA THR A 296 20.49 22.20 16.24
C THR A 296 21.99 22.27 16.51
N GLU A 297 22.38 22.13 17.78
CA GLU A 297 23.79 22.03 18.17
C GLU A 297 24.39 20.69 17.72
N LEU A 298 25.55 20.73 17.08
CA LEU A 298 26.26 19.58 16.55
C LEU A 298 27.58 19.37 17.30
N ARG A 299 27.62 18.39 18.19
CA ARG A 299 28.84 18.03 18.91
C ARG A 299 29.69 17.03 18.11
N PRO A 300 31.03 17.15 18.12
CA PRO A 300 31.91 16.19 17.46
C PRO A 300 31.60 14.73 17.83
N GLY A 301 31.37 13.88 16.82
CA GLY A 301 31.11 12.45 16.98
C GLY A 301 29.68 12.08 17.41
N GLU A 302 28.76 13.04 17.54
CA GLU A 302 27.37 12.80 17.95
C GLU A 302 26.37 12.96 16.78
N THR A 303 25.22 12.30 16.91
CA THR A 303 24.08 12.50 16.01
C THR A 303 23.01 13.35 16.70
N SER A 304 22.77 14.55 16.18
CA SER A 304 21.73 15.45 16.67
C SER A 304 20.45 15.36 15.84
N LYS A 305 19.30 15.64 16.46
CA LYS A 305 17.98 15.47 15.83
C LYS A 305 17.13 16.74 15.92
N ALA A 306 16.41 17.02 14.83
CA ALA A 306 15.34 18.02 14.78
C ALA A 306 14.08 17.44 14.13
N LEU A 307 12.94 18.08 14.34
CA LEU A 307 11.65 17.65 13.83
C LEU A 307 11.08 18.70 12.88
N LEU A 308 10.74 18.31 11.66
CA LEU A 308 9.96 19.12 10.73
C LEU A 308 8.49 18.71 10.80
N LEU A 309 7.67 19.56 11.40
CA LEU A 309 6.21 19.43 11.45
C LEU A 309 5.59 20.05 10.20
N VAL A 310 4.81 19.27 9.47
CA VAL A 310 4.15 19.69 8.24
C VAL A 310 2.65 19.47 8.34
N SER A 311 1.86 20.54 8.19
CA SER A 311 0.39 20.44 8.15
C SER A 311 -0.22 21.14 6.95
N LYS A 312 -1.28 20.55 6.40
CA LYS A 312 -2.05 21.13 5.28
C LYS A 312 -3.52 20.67 5.35
N PRO A 313 -4.50 21.58 5.15
CA PRO A 313 -5.91 21.20 5.11
C PRO A 313 -6.21 20.24 3.95
N ARG A 314 -7.04 19.22 4.21
CA ARG A 314 -7.45 18.25 3.18
C ARG A 314 -8.48 18.85 2.21
N PRO A 315 -8.34 18.62 0.89
CA PRO A 315 -9.31 19.08 -0.09
C PRO A 315 -10.66 18.35 0.07
N ARG A 316 -11.76 19.09 -0.06
CA ARG A 316 -13.14 18.55 0.04
C ARG A 316 -13.64 17.90 -1.26
N TRP A 317 -13.03 18.28 -2.37
CA TRP A 317 -13.38 17.86 -3.72
C TRP A 317 -12.05 17.72 -4.47
N GLY A 318 -11.83 16.59 -5.12
CA GLY A 318 -10.66 16.44 -6.00
C GLY A 318 -9.86 15.16 -5.83
N ILE A 319 -8.78 15.12 -6.59
CA ILE A 319 -7.81 14.03 -6.74
C ILE A 319 -6.79 14.13 -5.60
N ARG A 320 -6.21 12.99 -5.20
CA ARG A 320 -5.08 12.93 -4.27
C ARG A 320 -3.99 13.93 -4.70
N GLU A 321 -3.57 14.79 -3.78
CA GLU A 321 -2.46 15.70 -4.00
C GLU A 321 -1.13 15.03 -3.58
N LYS A 322 -0.10 15.24 -4.41
CA LYS A 322 1.29 14.88 -4.14
C LYS A 322 2.09 16.17 -4.12
N LEU A 323 2.71 16.49 -2.99
CA LEU A 323 3.51 17.70 -2.79
C LEU A 323 4.95 17.29 -2.54
N LEU A 324 5.89 18.03 -3.13
CA LEU A 324 7.32 17.80 -2.96
C LEU A 324 7.92 18.98 -2.18
N LEU A 325 8.57 18.68 -1.05
CA LEU A 325 9.23 19.64 -0.18
C LEU A 325 10.73 19.40 -0.27
N GLU A 326 11.48 20.40 -0.70
CA GLU A 326 12.93 20.32 -0.72
C GLU A 326 13.47 20.86 0.60
N VAL A 327 14.17 20.03 1.35
CA VAL A 327 14.70 20.36 2.67
C VAL A 327 16.20 20.47 2.56
N THR A 328 16.72 21.68 2.79
CA THR A 328 18.14 22.00 2.67
C THR A 328 18.72 22.33 4.04
N ALA A 329 19.75 21.60 4.47
CA ALA A 329 20.50 21.89 5.68
C ALA A 329 21.54 22.99 5.43
N ILE A 330 21.75 23.83 6.44
CA ILE A 330 22.70 24.96 6.40
C ILE A 330 23.52 24.94 7.68
N LEU A 331 24.84 24.81 7.55
CA LEU A 331 25.78 24.91 8.66
C LEU A 331 26.14 26.38 8.93
N SER A 332 26.34 26.73 10.20
CA SER A 332 26.81 28.05 10.60
C SER A 332 28.30 28.28 10.26
N ASP A 333 29.13 27.24 10.39
CA ASP A 333 30.55 27.28 10.04
C ASP A 333 30.80 26.72 8.63
N ARG A 334 31.45 27.52 7.77
CA ARG A 334 31.74 27.19 6.37
C ARG A 334 33.01 26.36 6.18
N ARG A 335 33.76 26.08 7.25
CA ARG A 335 35.00 25.29 7.21
C ARG A 335 34.73 23.79 7.12
N LEU A 336 33.49 23.35 7.38
CA LEU A 336 33.07 21.96 7.27
C LEU A 336 32.32 21.71 5.96
N ASP A 337 32.54 20.53 5.38
CA ASP A 337 31.75 20.04 4.27
C ASP A 337 30.41 19.47 4.76
N LEU A 338 29.34 19.73 4.02
CA LEU A 338 27.99 19.22 4.31
C LEU A 338 27.61 18.21 3.23
N ARG A 339 27.47 16.95 3.62
CA ARG A 339 27.02 15.88 2.72
C ARG A 339 25.51 15.78 2.73
N ASN A 340 24.95 15.45 1.57
CA ASN A 340 23.51 15.32 1.34
C ASN A 340 22.74 16.57 1.79
N ASP A 341 23.28 17.75 1.48
CA ASP A 341 22.79 19.06 1.89
C ASP A 341 21.29 19.29 1.61
N SER A 342 20.74 18.62 0.60
CA SER A 342 19.35 18.75 0.16
C SER A 342 18.68 17.39 -0.05
N GLN A 343 17.45 17.24 0.47
CA GLN A 343 16.61 16.05 0.26
C GLN A 343 15.17 16.43 -0.10
N THR A 344 14.57 15.66 -1.01
CA THR A 344 13.18 15.90 -1.44
C THR A 344 12.20 14.97 -0.71
N LEU A 345 11.33 15.55 0.11
CA LEU A 345 10.29 14.85 0.86
C LEU A 345 8.95 14.87 0.13
N GLU A 346 8.28 13.73 0.11
CA GLU A 346 6.96 13.58 -0.49
C GLU A 346 5.86 13.63 0.58
N LEU A 347 4.92 14.57 0.43
CA LEU A 347 3.72 14.66 1.25
C LEU A 347 2.46 14.34 0.43
N ARG A 348 1.73 13.30 0.85
CA ARG A 348 0.45 12.89 0.25
C ARG A 348 -0.72 13.45 1.03
N VAL A 349 -1.65 14.11 0.34
CA VAL A 349 -2.88 14.62 0.94
C VAL A 349 -4.08 13.96 0.27
N LEU A 350 -4.76 13.10 1.02
CA LEU A 350 -5.97 12.42 0.57
C LEU A 350 -7.19 13.33 0.70
N PRO A 351 -8.14 13.27 -0.24
CA PRO A 351 -9.36 14.07 -0.19
C PRO A 351 -10.31 13.60 0.92
N VAL A 352 -11.17 14.51 1.39
CA VAL A 352 -12.31 14.16 2.25
C VAL A 352 -13.45 13.68 1.36
N ILE A 353 -13.87 12.42 1.50
CA ILE A 353 -15.09 11.93 0.83
C ILE A 353 -16.29 12.43 1.64
N PRO A 354 -17.18 13.28 1.07
CA PRO A 354 -18.38 13.75 1.75
C PRO A 354 -19.32 12.58 2.08
N LEU A 355 -19.96 12.64 3.25
CA LEU A 355 -20.94 11.63 3.69
C LEU A 355 -22.06 11.42 2.65
N ALA A 356 -22.50 12.49 1.97
CA ALA A 356 -23.53 12.42 0.93
C ALA A 356 -23.15 11.51 -0.25
N LEU A 357 -21.88 11.52 -0.68
CA LEU A 357 -21.40 10.64 -1.76
C LEU A 357 -21.29 9.18 -1.32
N GLN A 358 -20.96 8.93 -0.04
CA GLN A 358 -20.97 7.58 0.53
C GLN A 358 -22.39 7.00 0.59
N VAL A 359 -23.36 7.82 0.99
CA VAL A 359 -24.79 7.44 1.00
C VAL A 359 -25.30 7.19 -0.42
N LEU A 360 -24.97 8.07 -1.38
CA LEU A 360 -25.36 7.89 -2.78
C LEU A 360 -24.78 6.60 -3.39
N GLY A 361 -23.50 6.31 -3.13
CA GLY A 361 -22.87 5.06 -3.56
C GLY A 361 -23.52 3.81 -2.94
N GLY A 362 -23.89 3.88 -1.65
CA GLY A 362 -24.62 2.82 -0.97
C GLY A 362 -26.03 2.60 -1.56
N LEU A 363 -26.75 3.68 -1.85
CA LEU A 363 -28.06 3.63 -2.50
C LEU A 363 -27.97 3.06 -3.93
N LEU A 364 -26.94 3.46 -4.70
CA LEU A 364 -26.71 2.93 -6.04
C LEU A 364 -26.38 1.43 -5.99
N LEU A 365 -25.57 0.99 -5.03
CA LEU A 365 -25.25 -0.42 -4.83
C LEU A 365 -26.51 -1.23 -4.45
N LEU A 366 -27.34 -0.70 -3.55
CA LEU A 366 -28.62 -1.32 -3.19
C LEU A 366 -29.58 -1.41 -4.39
N LEU A 367 -29.64 -0.36 -5.22
CA LEU A 367 -30.41 -0.37 -6.46
C LEU A 367 -29.89 -1.42 -7.45
N LEU A 368 -28.56 -1.51 -7.61
CA LEU A 368 -27.91 -2.51 -8.46
C LEU A 368 -28.17 -3.94 -7.97
N LEU A 369 -28.07 -4.17 -6.66
CA LEU A 369 -28.42 -5.44 -6.03
C LEU A 369 -29.90 -5.76 -6.26
N PHE A 370 -30.80 -4.80 -6.07
CA PHE A 370 -32.23 -5.01 -6.34
C PHE A 370 -32.52 -5.35 -7.81
N LEU A 371 -31.79 -4.75 -8.76
CA LEU A 371 -31.93 -5.05 -10.17
C LEU A 371 -31.32 -6.41 -10.55
N LEU A 372 -30.19 -6.80 -9.96
CA LEU A 372 -29.57 -8.12 -10.19
C LEU A 372 -30.39 -9.26 -9.56
N PHE A 373 -31.01 -9.04 -8.40
CA PHE A 373 -31.77 -10.04 -7.65
C PHE A 373 -33.28 -9.88 -7.82
N ARG A 374 -33.75 -9.41 -8.98
CA ARG A 374 -35.19 -9.51 -9.28
C ARG A 374 -35.60 -10.97 -9.18
N PRO A 375 -36.65 -11.31 -8.39
CA PRO A 375 -37.09 -12.68 -8.24
C PRO A 375 -37.46 -13.22 -9.61
N PHE A 376 -36.80 -14.30 -10.02
CA PHE A 376 -37.02 -14.92 -11.31
C PHE A 376 -38.46 -15.47 -11.39
N GLU A 377 -39.29 -14.85 -12.24
CA GLU A 377 -40.73 -15.06 -12.22
C GLU A 377 -41.21 -16.31 -13.01
N GLY A 378 -40.31 -17.01 -13.71
CA GLY A 378 -40.62 -18.20 -14.53
C GLY A 378 -40.00 -19.52 -14.04
N HIS A 379 -40.14 -20.60 -14.81
CA HIS A 379 -39.48 -21.89 -14.52
C HIS A 379 -37.97 -21.85 -14.78
N THR A 380 -37.17 -22.62 -14.04
CA THR A 380 -35.70 -22.67 -14.21
C THR A 380 -35.21 -23.90 -14.98
N ALA A 381 -36.12 -24.75 -15.47
CA ALA A 381 -35.85 -25.83 -16.43
C ALA A 381 -37.00 -25.93 -17.47
N ALA A 382 -36.88 -26.83 -18.43
CA ALA A 382 -37.91 -27.08 -19.45
C ALA A 382 -39.30 -27.27 -18.83
N VAL A 383 -40.32 -26.65 -19.43
CA VAL A 383 -41.72 -26.84 -19.04
C VAL A 383 -42.24 -28.05 -19.79
N SER A 384 -42.70 -29.06 -19.05
CA SER A 384 -43.10 -30.35 -19.63
C SER A 384 -44.61 -30.43 -19.88
N SER A 385 -45.42 -29.75 -19.07
CA SER A 385 -46.87 -29.77 -19.21
C SER A 385 -47.52 -28.47 -18.73
N VAL A 386 -48.58 -28.06 -19.42
CA VAL A 386 -49.39 -26.86 -19.13
C VAL A 386 -50.88 -27.17 -19.26
N ARG A 387 -51.68 -26.67 -18.32
CA ARG A 387 -53.15 -26.84 -18.36
C ARG A 387 -53.87 -25.61 -17.82
N PHE A 388 -54.95 -25.19 -18.49
CA PHE A 388 -55.92 -24.25 -17.95
C PHE A 388 -56.79 -24.94 -16.89
N ASN A 389 -57.28 -24.17 -15.92
CA ASN A 389 -58.44 -24.59 -15.16
C ASN A 389 -59.72 -24.45 -16.01
N GLY A 390 -60.82 -25.08 -15.59
CA GLY A 390 -62.07 -25.05 -16.36
C GLY A 390 -62.72 -23.66 -16.53
N LEU A 391 -62.29 -22.65 -15.77
CA LEU A 391 -62.75 -21.25 -15.91
C LEU A 391 -61.87 -20.41 -16.83
N ALA A 392 -60.73 -20.93 -17.30
CA ALA A 392 -59.75 -20.23 -18.13
C ALA A 392 -59.20 -18.92 -17.51
N ASP A 393 -59.25 -18.78 -16.18
CA ASP A 393 -58.66 -17.66 -15.44
C ASP A 393 -57.31 -18.02 -14.81
N ARG A 394 -56.99 -19.33 -14.70
CA ARG A 394 -55.71 -19.83 -14.19
C ARG A 394 -55.09 -20.85 -15.12
N VAL A 395 -53.76 -20.90 -15.08
CA VAL A 395 -52.95 -21.96 -15.68
C VAL A 395 -52.06 -22.57 -14.61
N ILE A 396 -51.85 -23.88 -14.69
CA ILE A 396 -50.77 -24.58 -14.01
C ILE A 396 -49.73 -25.04 -15.03
N SER A 397 -48.47 -25.09 -14.60
CA SER A 397 -47.38 -25.64 -15.38
C SER A 397 -46.49 -26.53 -14.52
N GLY A 398 -46.10 -27.69 -15.05
CA GLY A 398 -45.11 -28.58 -14.48
C GLY A 398 -43.78 -28.48 -15.24
N SER A 399 -42.66 -28.59 -14.53
CA SER A 399 -41.33 -28.47 -15.12
C SER A 399 -40.33 -29.48 -14.56
N ALA A 400 -39.27 -29.69 -15.33
CA ALA A 400 -38.07 -30.37 -14.89
C ALA A 400 -37.35 -29.68 -13.71
N ASP A 401 -37.72 -28.43 -13.37
CA ASP A 401 -37.19 -27.72 -12.19
C ASP A 401 -37.80 -28.19 -10.86
N GLN A 402 -38.61 -29.26 -10.92
CA GLN A 402 -39.25 -29.92 -9.77
C GLN A 402 -40.30 -29.03 -9.10
N THR A 403 -40.82 -28.05 -9.84
CA THR A 403 -41.91 -27.18 -9.37
C THR A 403 -43.13 -27.28 -10.25
N ILE A 404 -44.28 -27.09 -9.62
CA ILE A 404 -45.52 -26.72 -10.29
C ILE A 404 -45.72 -25.23 -10.04
N ARG A 405 -45.97 -24.45 -11.08
CA ARG A 405 -46.23 -23.00 -10.97
C ARG A 405 -47.66 -22.69 -11.37
N ARG A 406 -48.18 -21.63 -10.77
CA ARG A 406 -49.52 -21.11 -11.06
C ARG A 406 -49.41 -19.74 -11.74
N TRP A 407 -50.28 -19.51 -12.70
CA TRP A 407 -50.33 -18.29 -13.49
C TRP A 407 -51.75 -17.75 -13.50
N ASN A 408 -51.88 -16.43 -13.41
CA ASN A 408 -53.14 -15.73 -13.59
C ASN A 408 -53.28 -15.30 -15.06
N VAL A 409 -54.43 -15.56 -15.66
CA VAL A 409 -54.76 -15.12 -17.02
C VAL A 409 -55.38 -13.73 -16.93
N GLN A 410 -54.63 -12.70 -17.33
CA GLN A 410 -55.08 -11.30 -17.34
C GLN A 410 -54.99 -10.73 -18.75
N GLY A 411 -56.14 -10.66 -19.45
CA GLY A 411 -56.18 -10.24 -20.84
C GLY A 411 -55.32 -11.15 -21.72
N ASN A 412 -54.31 -10.60 -22.40
CA ASN A 412 -53.42 -11.34 -23.30
C ASN A 412 -52.10 -11.75 -22.63
N ARG A 413 -52.02 -11.72 -21.29
CA ARG A 413 -50.78 -11.99 -20.55
C ARG A 413 -51.00 -13.02 -19.44
N LEU A 414 -49.99 -13.84 -19.22
CA LEU A 414 -49.86 -14.64 -18.01
C LEU A 414 -49.10 -13.83 -16.97
N LYS A 415 -49.72 -13.63 -15.81
CA LYS A 415 -49.05 -13.07 -14.65
C LYS A 415 -48.61 -14.22 -13.74
N PRO A 416 -47.31 -14.40 -13.48
CA PRO A 416 -46.83 -15.42 -12.55
C PRO A 416 -47.40 -15.18 -11.15
N MET A 417 -47.91 -16.23 -10.52
CA MET A 417 -48.38 -16.20 -9.13
C MET A 417 -47.38 -16.87 -8.17
N GLY A 418 -46.22 -17.29 -8.69
CA GLY A 418 -45.17 -17.97 -7.94
C GLY A 418 -45.22 -19.50 -8.05
N VAL A 419 -44.36 -20.14 -7.26
CA VAL A 419 -44.31 -21.59 -7.11
C VAL A 419 -45.53 -22.04 -6.32
N PHE A 420 -46.35 -22.89 -6.95
CA PHE A 420 -47.53 -23.50 -6.33
C PHE A 420 -47.15 -24.71 -5.49
N ALA A 421 -46.30 -25.60 -6.03
CA ALA A 421 -45.83 -26.79 -5.33
C ALA A 421 -44.37 -27.10 -5.67
N ARG A 422 -43.67 -27.73 -4.72
CA ARG A 422 -42.32 -28.29 -4.92
C ARG A 422 -42.42 -29.81 -4.75
N THR A 423 -42.28 -30.53 -5.85
CA THR A 423 -42.57 -31.97 -5.91
C THR A 423 -41.37 -32.84 -5.55
N GLY A 424 -40.15 -32.26 -5.53
CA GLY A 424 -38.90 -32.95 -5.16
C GLY A 424 -38.29 -33.84 -6.26
N LYS A 425 -38.99 -33.98 -7.39
CA LYS A 425 -38.56 -34.66 -8.62
C LYS A 425 -39.14 -33.93 -9.84
N ALA A 426 -38.52 -34.11 -11.00
CA ALA A 426 -38.97 -33.46 -12.23
C ALA A 426 -40.43 -33.83 -12.51
N VAL A 427 -41.26 -32.82 -12.73
CA VAL A 427 -42.66 -32.99 -13.11
C VAL A 427 -42.71 -33.28 -14.60
N ARG A 428 -43.43 -34.31 -15.01
CA ARG A 428 -43.63 -34.67 -16.42
C ARG A 428 -44.98 -34.21 -16.92
N VAL A 429 -46.02 -34.46 -16.14
CA VAL A 429 -47.40 -34.16 -16.53
C VAL A 429 -48.16 -33.55 -15.36
N VAL A 430 -49.03 -32.59 -15.66
CA VAL A 430 -50.02 -32.06 -14.71
C VAL A 430 -51.42 -32.13 -15.30
N ARG A 431 -52.41 -32.42 -14.46
CA ARG A 431 -53.84 -32.44 -14.83
C ARG A 431 -54.68 -31.88 -13.70
N PHE A 432 -55.65 -31.02 -14.04
CA PHE A 432 -56.71 -30.66 -13.11
C PHE A 432 -57.70 -31.82 -12.97
N LYS A 433 -58.17 -32.03 -11.75
CA LYS A 433 -59.35 -32.86 -11.48
C LYS A 433 -60.56 -32.21 -12.18
N PRO A 434 -61.25 -32.90 -13.10
CA PRO A 434 -62.29 -32.29 -13.93
C PRO A 434 -63.47 -31.69 -13.16
N VAL A 435 -63.89 -32.33 -12.06
CA VAL A 435 -64.95 -31.85 -11.18
C VAL A 435 -64.34 -30.90 -10.14
N ASN A 436 -64.95 -29.73 -9.97
CA ASN A 436 -64.56 -28.64 -9.06
C ASN A 436 -63.20 -27.95 -9.33
N ASN A 437 -62.27 -28.54 -10.09
CA ASN A 437 -60.93 -28.00 -10.39
C ASN A 437 -60.12 -27.59 -9.13
N ASP A 438 -60.39 -28.25 -8.02
CA ASP A 438 -59.78 -28.00 -6.71
C ASP A 438 -58.49 -28.79 -6.50
N ILE A 439 -58.28 -29.89 -7.24
CA ILE A 439 -57.13 -30.77 -7.14
C ILE A 439 -56.33 -30.79 -8.45
N VAL A 440 -55.00 -30.84 -8.33
CA VAL A 440 -54.07 -31.10 -9.43
C VAL A 440 -53.32 -32.41 -9.18
N ALA A 441 -53.37 -33.32 -10.15
CA ALA A 441 -52.50 -34.48 -10.18
C ALA A 441 -51.22 -34.14 -10.94
N ALA A 442 -50.09 -34.57 -10.39
CA ALA A 442 -48.77 -34.40 -10.96
C ALA A 442 -48.05 -35.75 -11.08
N GLY A 443 -47.66 -36.12 -12.29
CA GLY A 443 -46.86 -37.32 -12.57
C GLY A 443 -45.38 -36.97 -12.63
N LEU A 444 -44.56 -37.70 -11.89
CA LEU A 444 -43.15 -37.39 -11.69
C LEU A 444 -42.22 -38.38 -12.39
N GLU A 445 -40.96 -37.95 -12.57
CA GLU A 445 -39.91 -38.74 -13.21
C GLU A 445 -39.59 -40.06 -12.48
N ASN A 446 -39.82 -40.15 -11.17
CA ASN A 446 -39.53 -41.36 -10.38
C ASN A 446 -40.70 -42.36 -10.33
N GLY A 447 -41.80 -42.11 -11.06
CA GLY A 447 -43.00 -42.95 -11.04
C GLY A 447 -44.03 -42.56 -9.97
N GLU A 448 -43.74 -41.53 -9.18
CA GLU A 448 -44.64 -41.00 -8.17
C GLU A 448 -45.72 -40.12 -8.79
N ILE A 449 -46.95 -40.28 -8.28
CA ILE A 449 -48.10 -39.44 -8.60
C ILE A 449 -48.46 -38.69 -7.32
N GLN A 450 -48.53 -37.36 -7.40
CA GLN A 450 -48.89 -36.50 -6.28
C GLN A 450 -50.19 -35.76 -6.57
N LEU A 451 -51.10 -35.69 -5.59
CA LEU A 451 -52.32 -34.89 -5.64
C LEU A 451 -52.15 -33.64 -4.78
N TRP A 452 -52.46 -32.48 -5.34
CA TRP A 452 -52.25 -31.18 -4.71
C TRP A 452 -53.55 -30.38 -4.65
N ASP A 453 -53.84 -29.81 -3.47
CA ASP A 453 -54.93 -28.87 -3.28
C ASP A 453 -54.56 -27.49 -3.86
N VAL A 454 -55.34 -27.01 -4.83
CA VAL A 454 -55.14 -25.73 -5.52
C VAL A 454 -55.61 -24.53 -4.69
N LEU A 455 -56.59 -24.75 -3.82
CA LEU A 455 -57.22 -23.72 -2.99
C LEU A 455 -56.50 -23.56 -1.65
N GLY A 456 -55.91 -24.64 -1.14
CA GLY A 456 -55.10 -24.66 0.06
C GLY A 456 -53.73 -24.00 -0.10
N ASN A 457 -53.10 -23.65 1.02
CA ASN A 457 -51.72 -23.16 1.09
C ASN A 457 -50.76 -24.22 1.67
N ARG A 458 -51.01 -25.49 1.35
CA ARG A 458 -50.21 -26.62 1.85
C ARG A 458 -48.85 -26.66 1.15
N LYS A 459 -47.82 -27.04 1.90
CA LYS A 459 -46.46 -27.25 1.36
C LYS A 459 -46.20 -28.68 0.89
N GLU A 460 -47.09 -29.60 1.25
CA GLU A 460 -47.01 -31.03 0.98
C GLU A 460 -48.24 -31.48 0.17
N PRO A 461 -48.11 -32.54 -0.65
CA PRO A 461 -49.24 -33.08 -1.39
C PRO A 461 -50.32 -33.62 -0.44
N LEU A 462 -51.59 -33.58 -0.87
CA LEU A 462 -52.70 -34.22 -0.17
C LEU A 462 -52.48 -35.73 -0.06
N GLU A 463 -52.08 -36.34 -1.18
CA GLU A 463 -51.79 -37.76 -1.31
C GLU A 463 -50.62 -37.91 -2.30
N PHE A 464 -49.80 -38.95 -2.10
CA PHE A 464 -48.87 -39.42 -3.11
C PHE A 464 -48.83 -40.94 -3.12
N PHE A 465 -48.65 -41.53 -4.29
CA PHE A 465 -48.62 -42.98 -4.47
C PHE A 465 -47.84 -43.36 -5.73
N PHE A 466 -47.36 -44.60 -5.78
CA PHE A 466 -46.65 -45.19 -6.93
C PHE A 466 -46.79 -46.72 -6.89
N ASN A 467 -46.66 -47.37 -8.04
CA ASN A 467 -46.63 -48.84 -8.10
C ASN A 467 -45.20 -49.38 -7.95
N GLU A 468 -44.28 -48.87 -8.76
CA GLU A 468 -42.87 -49.24 -8.77
C GLU A 468 -42.03 -47.96 -8.80
N ARG A 469 -40.86 -48.00 -8.17
CA ARG A 469 -39.93 -46.87 -8.19
C ARG A 469 -39.16 -46.87 -9.51
N ASP A 470 -38.82 -45.68 -9.99
CA ASP A 470 -38.00 -45.46 -11.19
C ASP A 470 -38.69 -45.78 -12.52
N ASP A 471 -40.03 -45.79 -12.54
CA ASP A 471 -40.80 -45.89 -13.78
C ASP A 471 -41.57 -44.60 -14.07
N ARG A 472 -40.94 -43.70 -14.83
CA ARG A 472 -41.42 -42.35 -15.18
C ARG A 472 -42.90 -42.33 -15.52
N VAL A 473 -43.68 -41.45 -14.89
CA VAL A 473 -45.06 -41.17 -15.29
C VAL A 473 -45.03 -40.29 -16.54
N LEU A 474 -45.49 -40.81 -17.67
CA LEU A 474 -45.46 -40.09 -18.96
C LEU A 474 -46.73 -39.27 -19.18
N ASP A 475 -47.89 -39.83 -18.81
CA ASP A 475 -49.15 -39.11 -18.89
C ASP A 475 -50.13 -39.51 -17.76
N LEU A 476 -51.08 -38.62 -17.50
CA LEU A 476 -52.17 -38.78 -16.55
C LEU A 476 -53.49 -38.39 -17.22
N GLU A 477 -54.53 -39.17 -16.99
CA GLU A 477 -55.87 -38.87 -17.53
C GLU A 477 -56.97 -39.20 -16.51
N PHE A 478 -57.82 -38.23 -16.20
CA PHE A 478 -58.96 -38.41 -15.32
C PHE A 478 -60.19 -38.89 -16.08
N THR A 479 -61.03 -39.69 -15.43
CA THR A 479 -62.42 -39.82 -15.87
C THR A 479 -63.18 -38.52 -15.63
N LYS A 480 -64.21 -38.24 -16.44
CA LYS A 480 -64.98 -36.99 -16.36
C LYS A 480 -65.66 -36.77 -15.00
N ASP A 481 -66.05 -37.84 -14.34
CA ASP A 481 -66.61 -37.82 -12.97
C ASP A 481 -65.54 -37.64 -11.87
N SER A 482 -64.26 -37.61 -12.24
CA SER A 482 -63.10 -37.49 -11.35
C SER A 482 -62.89 -38.63 -10.37
N ARG A 483 -63.59 -39.76 -10.56
CA ARG A 483 -63.45 -40.93 -9.68
C ARG A 483 -62.17 -41.70 -9.95
N TYR A 484 -61.81 -41.88 -11.22
CA TYR A 484 -60.64 -42.64 -11.62
C TYR A 484 -59.56 -41.75 -12.23
N LEU A 485 -58.31 -42.09 -11.93
CA LEU A 485 -57.13 -41.54 -12.57
C LEU A 485 -56.38 -42.67 -13.27
N PHE A 486 -56.06 -42.49 -14.55
CA PHE A 486 -55.17 -43.38 -15.28
C PHE A 486 -53.77 -42.79 -15.33
N SER A 487 -52.77 -43.63 -15.19
CA SER A 487 -51.36 -43.24 -15.39
C SER A 487 -50.68 -44.16 -16.39
N SER A 488 -49.97 -43.56 -17.33
CA SER A 488 -49.06 -44.27 -18.23
C SER A 488 -47.63 -44.11 -17.75
N HIS A 489 -46.85 -45.18 -17.89
CA HIS A 489 -45.48 -45.21 -17.43
C HIS A 489 -44.50 -45.58 -18.55
N GLY A 490 -43.25 -45.16 -18.39
CA GLY A 490 -42.18 -45.36 -19.37
C GLY A 490 -41.91 -46.83 -19.72
N SER A 491 -42.19 -47.75 -18.80
CA SER A 491 -42.08 -49.20 -19.03
C SER A 491 -43.19 -49.76 -19.94
N GLY A 492 -44.19 -48.96 -20.34
CA GLY A 492 -45.40 -49.42 -21.02
C GLY A 492 -46.49 -49.95 -20.07
N LEU A 493 -46.37 -49.68 -18.77
CA LEU A 493 -47.41 -50.00 -17.78
C LEU A 493 -48.49 -48.90 -17.77
N ILE A 494 -49.76 -49.31 -17.79
CA ILE A 494 -50.91 -48.44 -17.57
C ILE A 494 -51.60 -48.90 -16.28
N LEU A 495 -51.89 -47.95 -15.39
CA LEU A 495 -52.52 -48.20 -14.11
C LEU A 495 -53.81 -47.38 -13.98
N ALA A 496 -54.83 -47.98 -13.38
CA ALA A 496 -56.08 -47.32 -13.02
C ALA A 496 -56.16 -47.17 -11.50
N TRP A 497 -56.41 -45.96 -11.01
CA TRP A 497 -56.48 -45.62 -9.60
C TRP A 497 -57.91 -45.18 -9.25
N ASP A 498 -58.54 -45.79 -8.24
CA ASP A 498 -59.81 -45.30 -7.67
C ASP A 498 -59.48 -44.26 -6.60
N LEU A 499 -59.87 -43.01 -6.82
CA LEU A 499 -59.54 -41.90 -5.93
C LEU A 499 -60.48 -41.80 -4.72
N GLU A 500 -61.65 -42.45 -4.75
CA GLU A 500 -62.65 -42.40 -3.67
C GLU A 500 -62.72 -43.70 -2.85
N GLY A 501 -62.00 -44.76 -3.26
CA GLY A 501 -62.01 -46.05 -2.57
C GLY A 501 -61.28 -46.09 -1.22
N GLU A 502 -61.79 -46.90 -0.28
CA GLU A 502 -61.30 -47.07 1.11
C GLU A 502 -59.90 -47.72 1.26
N ALA A 503 -59.13 -47.91 0.18
CA ALA A 503 -57.80 -48.51 0.23
C ALA A 503 -56.72 -47.50 0.71
N SER A 504 -56.88 -46.99 1.93
CA SER A 504 -55.93 -46.14 2.63
C SER A 504 -55.68 -46.71 4.04
N ASN A 505 -54.68 -47.57 4.19
CA ASN A 505 -54.07 -47.78 5.49
C ASN A 505 -53.21 -46.55 5.79
N SER A 506 -53.63 -45.74 6.78
CA SER A 506 -53.07 -44.41 7.07
C SER A 506 -51.64 -44.42 7.66
N LEU A 507 -50.97 -45.58 7.67
CA LEU A 507 -49.59 -45.71 8.13
C LEU A 507 -48.56 -45.98 7.01
N THR A 508 -48.97 -46.29 5.77
CA THR A 508 -48.01 -46.64 4.70
C THR A 508 -48.18 -45.92 3.35
N ASN A 509 -49.19 -45.05 3.18
CA ASN A 509 -49.43 -44.28 1.93
C ASN A 509 -49.32 -45.12 0.63
N SER A 510 -49.70 -46.40 0.68
CA SER A 510 -49.62 -47.31 -0.46
C SER A 510 -51.01 -47.55 -1.02
N LYS A 511 -51.49 -46.66 -1.90
CA LYS A 511 -52.67 -46.89 -2.73
C LYS A 511 -52.32 -47.98 -3.74
N SER A 512 -53.15 -49.02 -3.89
CA SER A 512 -52.96 -50.04 -4.93
C SER A 512 -53.84 -49.72 -6.15
N PRO A 513 -53.35 -49.96 -7.38
CA PRO A 513 -54.14 -49.71 -8.57
C PRO A 513 -55.26 -50.76 -8.70
N LEU A 514 -56.44 -50.32 -9.11
CA LEU A 514 -57.64 -51.14 -9.35
C LEU A 514 -57.45 -52.09 -10.54
N ALA A 515 -56.77 -51.61 -11.58
CA ALA A 515 -56.47 -52.38 -12.78
C ALA A 515 -55.07 -52.06 -13.28
N LYS A 516 -54.44 -53.05 -13.93
CA LYS A 516 -53.11 -52.94 -14.53
C LYS A 516 -53.15 -53.50 -15.95
N LEU A 517 -52.57 -52.77 -16.90
CA LEU A 517 -52.33 -53.24 -18.25
C LEU A 517 -50.85 -53.07 -18.59
N LYS A 518 -50.20 -54.14 -19.05
CA LYS A 518 -48.85 -54.06 -19.60
C LYS A 518 -48.91 -54.05 -21.11
N SER A 519 -48.55 -52.92 -21.70
CA SER A 519 -48.40 -52.77 -23.15
C SER A 519 -47.10 -53.42 -23.64
N ASP A 520 -47.11 -53.92 -24.87
CA ASP A 520 -45.93 -54.38 -25.62
C ASP A 520 -45.12 -53.23 -26.22
N PHE A 521 -45.56 -51.98 -26.04
CA PHE A 521 -44.87 -50.77 -26.49
C PHE A 521 -44.88 -49.67 -25.42
N ALA A 522 -43.91 -48.75 -25.48
CA ALA A 522 -43.86 -47.59 -24.60
C ALA A 522 -45.03 -46.64 -24.89
N VAL A 523 -45.80 -46.28 -23.85
CA VAL A 523 -47.00 -45.44 -23.94
C VAL A 523 -46.62 -44.00 -23.65
N TYR A 524 -47.01 -43.08 -24.52
CA TYR A 524 -46.68 -41.66 -24.37
C TYR A 524 -47.86 -40.80 -23.94
N ASP A 525 -49.09 -41.17 -24.33
CA ASP A 525 -50.28 -40.38 -23.98
C ASP A 525 -51.51 -41.27 -23.81
N LEU A 526 -52.48 -40.80 -23.02
CA LEU A 526 -53.73 -41.47 -22.71
C LEU A 526 -54.90 -40.52 -22.96
N ALA A 527 -56.05 -41.07 -23.39
CA ALA A 527 -57.28 -40.28 -23.47
C ALA A 527 -58.52 -41.12 -23.21
N VAL A 528 -59.43 -40.65 -22.34
CA VAL A 528 -60.72 -41.33 -22.14
C VAL A 528 -61.64 -41.00 -23.31
N VAL A 529 -62.11 -42.04 -24.01
CA VAL A 529 -62.88 -41.93 -25.24
C VAL A 529 -64.28 -42.56 -25.09
N GLY A 530 -65.26 -41.99 -25.78
CA GLY A 530 -66.65 -42.43 -25.73
C GLY A 530 -67.42 -41.93 -24.51
N THR A 531 -68.73 -42.17 -24.50
CA THR A 531 -69.66 -41.63 -23.50
C THR A 531 -69.64 -42.40 -22.17
N GLY A 532 -69.17 -43.65 -22.16
CA GLY A 532 -69.24 -44.54 -20.99
C GLY A 532 -68.13 -44.33 -19.95
N GLY A 533 -67.07 -43.58 -20.26
CA GLY A 533 -65.93 -43.36 -19.36
C GLY A 533 -65.06 -44.60 -19.11
N THR A 534 -65.25 -45.68 -19.88
CA THR A 534 -64.61 -46.99 -19.66
C THR A 534 -63.60 -47.36 -20.74
N ASN A 535 -63.57 -46.62 -21.85
CA ASN A 535 -62.65 -46.87 -22.94
C ASN A 535 -61.49 -45.89 -22.83
N LEU A 536 -60.28 -46.42 -22.75
CA LEU A 536 -59.04 -45.65 -22.69
C LEU A 536 -58.29 -45.83 -24.01
N ALA A 537 -58.16 -44.76 -24.79
CA ALA A 537 -57.26 -44.72 -25.92
C ALA A 537 -55.82 -44.59 -25.42
N ILE A 538 -54.92 -45.38 -26.01
CA ILE A 538 -53.52 -45.52 -25.60
C ILE A 538 -52.67 -45.41 -26.85
N GLY A 539 -51.80 -44.42 -26.88
CA GLY A 539 -50.93 -44.11 -28.01
C GLY A 539 -49.45 -44.22 -27.61
N GLY A 540 -48.62 -44.74 -28.51
CA GLY A 540 -47.19 -44.69 -28.27
C GLY A 540 -46.29 -45.23 -29.38
N ARG A 541 -45.22 -45.92 -28.97
CA ARG A 541 -44.15 -46.40 -29.86
C ARG A 541 -44.66 -47.36 -30.94
N TYR A 542 -43.95 -47.38 -32.07
CA TYR A 542 -44.27 -48.11 -33.30
C TYR A 542 -45.57 -47.62 -33.97
N ASN A 543 -45.95 -46.36 -33.73
CA ASN A 543 -47.25 -45.80 -34.10
C ASN A 543 -48.43 -46.71 -33.71
N ARG A 544 -48.37 -47.27 -32.49
CA ARG A 544 -49.42 -48.16 -31.98
C ARG A 544 -50.50 -47.34 -31.28
N LEU A 545 -51.72 -47.48 -31.79
CA LEU A 545 -52.94 -46.96 -31.18
C LEU A 545 -53.84 -48.14 -30.80
N VAL A 546 -54.19 -48.21 -29.52
CA VAL A 546 -55.14 -49.20 -29.01
C VAL A 546 -56.19 -48.54 -28.14
N VAL A 547 -57.35 -49.16 -28.03
CA VAL A 547 -58.40 -48.80 -27.08
C VAL A 547 -58.58 -49.95 -26.11
N TRP A 548 -58.39 -49.67 -24.83
CA TRP A 548 -58.64 -50.62 -23.75
C TRP A 548 -59.99 -50.32 -23.11
N ASP A 549 -60.94 -51.26 -23.23
CA ASP A 549 -62.16 -51.23 -22.43
C ASP A 549 -61.85 -51.84 -21.06
N ILE A 550 -61.86 -50.99 -20.04
CA ILE A 550 -61.46 -51.34 -18.68
C ILE A 550 -62.46 -52.29 -18.03
N LYS A 551 -63.76 -52.19 -18.37
CA LYS A 551 -64.80 -53.05 -17.77
C LYS A 551 -64.74 -54.47 -18.30
N SER A 552 -64.60 -54.62 -19.62
CA SER A 552 -64.51 -55.94 -20.26
C SER A 552 -63.08 -56.47 -20.30
N ASN A 553 -62.09 -55.64 -19.97
CA ASN A 553 -60.66 -55.89 -20.13
C ASN A 553 -60.27 -56.29 -21.57
N LYS A 554 -61.02 -55.83 -22.58
CA LYS A 554 -60.76 -56.10 -24.00
C LYS A 554 -59.89 -54.98 -24.58
N ILE A 555 -58.83 -55.37 -25.30
CA ILE A 555 -57.98 -54.45 -26.05
C ILE A 555 -58.34 -54.53 -27.52
N ARG A 556 -58.65 -53.38 -28.12
CA ARG A 556 -58.90 -53.21 -29.55
C ARG A 556 -57.73 -52.47 -30.17
N ARG A 557 -57.14 -53.02 -31.23
CA ARG A 557 -56.19 -52.27 -32.05
C ARG A 557 -56.93 -51.35 -33.01
N VAL A 558 -56.53 -50.08 -33.04
CA VAL A 558 -57.01 -49.13 -34.05
C VAL A 558 -55.96 -49.11 -35.16
N PRO A 559 -56.32 -49.44 -36.41
CA PRO A 559 -55.39 -49.32 -37.53
C PRO A 559 -54.83 -47.90 -37.61
N TYR A 560 -53.51 -47.80 -37.72
CA TYR A 560 -52.78 -46.54 -37.83
C TYR A 560 -51.69 -46.70 -38.91
N ARG A 561 -51.14 -45.58 -39.37
CA ARG A 561 -50.01 -45.54 -40.32
C ARG A 561 -48.85 -46.41 -39.83
N GLN A 562 -48.23 -47.15 -40.74
CA GLN A 562 -47.16 -48.09 -40.41
C GLN A 562 -45.96 -47.34 -39.80
N GLY A 563 -45.63 -47.68 -38.56
CA GLY A 563 -44.47 -47.14 -37.85
C GLY A 563 -43.28 -48.10 -37.86
N ASP A 564 -42.08 -47.54 -37.84
CA ASP A 564 -40.83 -48.24 -37.58
C ASP A 564 -40.43 -48.15 -36.09
N GLN A 565 -39.19 -48.53 -35.76
CA GLN A 565 -38.69 -48.51 -34.37
C GLN A 565 -38.59 -47.11 -33.73
N ASN A 566 -38.60 -46.06 -34.57
CA ASN A 566 -38.44 -44.66 -34.19
C ASN A 566 -39.71 -43.85 -34.42
N SER A 567 -40.83 -44.51 -34.70
CA SER A 567 -42.13 -43.88 -34.92
C SER A 567 -42.94 -43.90 -33.62
N TYR A 568 -43.46 -42.75 -33.19
CA TYR A 568 -44.22 -42.62 -31.95
C TYR A 568 -45.45 -41.73 -32.17
N ILE A 569 -46.61 -42.18 -31.69
CA ILE A 569 -47.73 -41.29 -31.38
C ILE A 569 -47.36 -40.59 -30.07
N GLN A 570 -47.23 -39.26 -30.12
CA GLN A 570 -46.80 -38.46 -28.97
C GLN A 570 -47.97 -37.88 -28.18
N SER A 571 -49.10 -37.63 -28.84
CA SER A 571 -50.24 -37.05 -28.15
C SER A 571 -51.59 -37.51 -28.68
N LEU A 572 -52.55 -37.61 -27.77
CA LEU A 572 -53.96 -37.90 -27.95
C LEU A 572 -54.76 -36.76 -27.32
N ALA A 573 -55.86 -36.36 -27.95
CA ALA A 573 -56.80 -35.42 -27.35
C ALA A 573 -58.23 -35.80 -27.70
N VAL A 574 -59.17 -35.61 -26.78
CA VAL A 574 -60.59 -35.88 -26.98
C VAL A 574 -61.39 -34.61 -26.72
N ALA A 575 -62.38 -34.31 -27.56
CA ALA A 575 -63.27 -33.18 -27.33
C ALA A 575 -64.24 -33.47 -26.17
N GLY A 576 -64.35 -32.51 -25.25
CA GLY A 576 -65.13 -32.69 -24.01
C GLY A 576 -66.62 -32.97 -24.23
N ASP A 577 -67.28 -32.23 -25.11
CA ASP A 577 -68.71 -32.37 -25.42
C ASP A 577 -68.96 -33.38 -26.55
N LYS A 578 -67.92 -33.73 -27.31
CA LYS A 578 -67.95 -34.75 -28.36
C LYS A 578 -66.95 -35.87 -28.02
N PRO A 579 -67.25 -36.74 -27.04
CA PRO A 579 -66.28 -37.71 -26.52
C PRO A 579 -65.81 -38.78 -27.51
N ASN A 580 -66.41 -38.84 -28.70
CA ASN A 580 -65.99 -39.74 -29.77
C ASN A 580 -65.11 -39.05 -30.82
N LEU A 581 -64.97 -37.72 -30.78
CA LEU A 581 -64.03 -36.98 -31.62
C LEU A 581 -62.67 -36.98 -30.93
N MET A 582 -61.70 -37.64 -31.54
CA MET A 582 -60.35 -37.77 -31.01
C MET A 582 -59.33 -37.28 -32.03
N ALA A 583 -58.29 -36.60 -31.56
CA ALA A 583 -57.12 -36.25 -32.33
C ALA A 583 -55.92 -37.08 -31.88
N THR A 584 -55.04 -37.36 -32.82
CA THR A 584 -53.74 -38.00 -32.56
C THR A 584 -52.65 -37.24 -33.28
N ALA A 585 -51.46 -37.13 -32.68
CA ALA A 585 -50.30 -36.53 -33.30
C ALA A 585 -49.04 -37.38 -33.11
N ASP A 586 -48.18 -37.40 -34.14
CA ASP A 586 -46.98 -38.24 -34.16
C ASP A 586 -45.68 -37.46 -34.40
N ASN A 587 -44.57 -38.15 -34.18
CA ASN A 587 -43.24 -37.59 -34.35
C ASN A 587 -42.80 -37.43 -35.82
N GLN A 588 -43.62 -37.86 -36.78
CA GLN A 588 -43.41 -37.66 -38.21
C GLN A 588 -44.12 -36.39 -38.70
N GLY A 589 -44.79 -35.67 -37.80
CA GLY A 589 -45.42 -34.38 -38.07
C GLY A 589 -46.88 -34.48 -38.50
N ASN A 590 -47.50 -35.66 -38.39
CA ASN A 590 -48.87 -35.86 -38.82
C ASN A 590 -49.86 -35.68 -37.67
N ILE A 591 -51.04 -35.16 -38.00
CA ILE A 591 -52.20 -35.07 -37.14
C ILE A 591 -53.35 -35.81 -37.83
N THR A 592 -54.07 -36.66 -37.09
CA THR A 592 -55.22 -37.41 -37.58
C THR A 592 -56.41 -37.21 -36.64
N LEU A 593 -57.58 -36.93 -37.21
CA LEU A 593 -58.87 -36.80 -36.52
C LEU A 593 -59.72 -38.05 -36.74
N TRP A 594 -60.34 -38.54 -35.68
CA TRP A 594 -61.04 -39.81 -35.65
C TRP A 594 -62.47 -39.63 -35.16
N ASP A 595 -63.39 -40.36 -35.78
CA ASP A 595 -64.70 -40.66 -35.21
C ASP A 595 -64.71 -42.07 -34.63
N MET A 596 -64.78 -42.11 -33.29
CA MET A 596 -64.72 -43.34 -32.51
C MET A 596 -66.10 -43.97 -32.29
N ARG A 597 -67.21 -43.33 -32.71
CA ARG A 597 -68.59 -43.79 -32.45
C ARG A 597 -68.81 -45.22 -32.94
N GLN A 598 -68.49 -45.48 -34.22
CA GLN A 598 -68.81 -46.75 -34.85
C GLN A 598 -67.98 -47.89 -34.27
N CYS A 599 -66.67 -47.68 -34.11
CA CYS A 599 -65.76 -48.74 -33.66
C CYS A 599 -65.94 -49.10 -32.19
N LEU A 600 -66.38 -48.14 -31.35
CA LEU A 600 -66.73 -48.42 -29.96
C LEU A 600 -68.07 -49.15 -29.84
N ALA A 601 -69.01 -48.94 -30.77
CA ALA A 601 -70.34 -49.54 -30.71
C ALA A 601 -70.46 -50.92 -31.40
N LYS A 602 -69.81 -51.13 -32.56
CA LYS A 602 -70.11 -52.25 -33.48
C LYS A 602 -68.94 -53.20 -33.80
N ASP A 603 -67.90 -53.22 -32.98
CA ASP A 603 -66.66 -53.99 -33.24
C ASP A 603 -66.04 -53.76 -34.65
N THR A 604 -66.26 -52.59 -35.24
CA THR A 604 -65.72 -52.19 -36.56
C THR A 604 -64.41 -51.39 -36.42
N GLN A 605 -63.80 -51.03 -37.57
CA GLN A 605 -62.67 -50.10 -37.61
C GLN A 605 -63.12 -48.66 -37.31
N CYS A 606 -62.27 -47.86 -36.69
CA CYS A 606 -62.55 -46.46 -36.40
C CYS A 606 -62.40 -45.62 -37.67
N GLU A 607 -63.28 -44.64 -37.85
CA GLU A 607 -63.32 -43.79 -39.04
C GLU A 607 -62.33 -42.63 -38.90
N ILE A 608 -61.55 -42.38 -39.95
CA ILE A 608 -60.68 -41.19 -40.05
C ILE A 608 -61.51 -40.08 -40.69
N LEU A 609 -61.68 -38.97 -39.96
CA LEU A 609 -62.41 -37.80 -40.42
C LEU A 609 -61.53 -36.90 -41.30
N ASP A 610 -60.27 -36.73 -40.93
CA ASP A 610 -59.29 -35.91 -41.63
C ASP A 610 -57.87 -36.30 -41.18
N GLU A 611 -56.88 -36.12 -42.05
CA GLU A 611 -55.47 -36.30 -41.72
C GLU A 611 -54.57 -35.37 -42.54
N TRP A 612 -53.47 -34.93 -41.92
CA TRP A 612 -52.50 -34.06 -42.58
C TRP A 612 -51.14 -34.04 -41.90
N SER A 613 -50.14 -33.61 -42.68
CA SER A 613 -48.76 -33.36 -42.24
C SER A 613 -48.31 -31.90 -42.44
N THR A 614 -49.18 -31.08 -43.04
CA THR A 614 -48.93 -29.66 -43.29
C THR A 614 -48.92 -28.87 -41.98
N GLY A 615 -48.17 -27.77 -41.92
CA GLY A 615 -48.09 -26.88 -40.74
C GLY A 615 -46.80 -27.03 -39.93
N HIS A 616 -46.48 -28.25 -39.47
CA HIS A 616 -45.25 -28.53 -38.71
C HIS A 616 -44.05 -28.96 -39.58
N GLY A 617 -44.22 -28.99 -40.90
CA GLY A 617 -43.14 -29.24 -41.85
C GLY A 617 -42.47 -30.61 -41.70
N GLY A 618 -43.24 -31.64 -41.32
CA GLY A 618 -42.75 -32.99 -41.07
C GLY A 618 -41.92 -33.14 -39.79
N LYS A 619 -41.83 -32.10 -38.95
CA LYS A 619 -41.18 -32.20 -37.63
C LYS A 619 -42.13 -32.77 -36.58
N PRO A 620 -41.62 -33.40 -35.51
CA PRO A 620 -42.45 -33.97 -34.47
C PRO A 620 -43.48 -33.02 -33.88
N VAL A 621 -44.75 -33.42 -33.86
CA VAL A 621 -45.80 -32.75 -33.09
C VAL A 621 -45.86 -33.42 -31.72
N ARG A 622 -45.57 -32.66 -30.67
CA ARG A 622 -45.45 -33.17 -29.29
C ARG A 622 -46.77 -33.22 -28.55
N SER A 623 -47.64 -32.24 -28.81
CA SER A 623 -48.90 -32.12 -28.08
C SER A 623 -49.99 -31.59 -29.01
N VAL A 624 -51.18 -32.16 -28.87
CA VAL A 624 -52.42 -31.67 -29.45
C VAL A 624 -53.48 -31.49 -28.37
N ASN A 625 -54.40 -30.56 -28.60
CA ASN A 625 -55.53 -30.36 -27.71
C ASN A 625 -56.76 -29.92 -28.48
N LEU A 626 -57.92 -30.50 -28.17
CA LEU A 626 -59.20 -30.15 -28.77
C LEU A 626 -59.99 -29.23 -27.84
N SER A 627 -60.70 -28.26 -28.42
CA SER A 627 -61.70 -27.48 -27.71
C SER A 627 -62.83 -28.40 -27.21
N LYS A 628 -63.51 -27.96 -26.16
CA LYS A 628 -64.59 -28.72 -25.54
C LYS A 628 -65.69 -29.07 -26.56
N ASP A 629 -66.08 -28.12 -27.41
CA ASP A 629 -67.07 -28.30 -28.49
C ASP A 629 -66.54 -29.07 -29.72
N GLY A 630 -65.24 -29.33 -29.80
CA GLY A 630 -64.58 -29.96 -30.95
C GLY A 630 -64.47 -29.08 -32.19
N CYS A 631 -64.64 -27.75 -32.07
CA CYS A 631 -64.55 -26.80 -33.17
C CYS A 631 -63.12 -26.28 -33.44
N TYR A 632 -62.17 -26.53 -32.54
CA TYR A 632 -60.79 -26.06 -32.67
C TYR A 632 -59.82 -27.10 -32.16
N LEU A 633 -58.68 -27.23 -32.83
CA LEU A 633 -57.52 -27.99 -32.38
C LEU A 633 -56.32 -27.07 -32.25
N ALA A 634 -55.54 -27.20 -31.17
CA ALA A 634 -54.22 -26.60 -31.06
C ALA A 634 -53.15 -27.68 -31.16
N SER A 635 -52.00 -27.37 -31.78
CA SER A 635 -50.86 -28.27 -31.86
C SER A 635 -49.54 -27.53 -31.67
N ALA A 636 -48.56 -28.22 -31.08
CA ALA A 636 -47.21 -27.69 -30.91
C ALA A 636 -46.14 -28.79 -30.96
N GLY A 637 -44.90 -28.44 -31.31
CA GLY A 637 -43.87 -29.45 -31.55
C GLY A 637 -42.41 -28.98 -31.57
N ASP A 638 -41.54 -29.83 -32.12
CA ASP A 638 -40.08 -29.65 -32.21
C ASP A 638 -39.66 -28.53 -33.17
N ASP A 639 -40.57 -28.05 -34.02
CA ASP A 639 -40.37 -26.88 -34.87
C ASP A 639 -40.55 -25.55 -34.13
N GLY A 640 -40.94 -25.61 -32.86
CA GLY A 640 -41.21 -24.46 -32.00
C GLY A 640 -42.47 -23.69 -32.41
N ARG A 641 -43.30 -24.21 -33.32
CA ARG A 641 -44.53 -23.54 -33.77
C ARG A 641 -45.69 -23.91 -32.87
N GLU A 642 -46.51 -22.91 -32.55
CA GLU A 642 -47.83 -23.08 -31.97
C GLU A 642 -48.86 -22.84 -33.07
N MET A 643 -49.71 -23.82 -33.34
CA MET A 643 -50.66 -23.83 -34.45
C MET A 643 -52.09 -23.98 -33.95
N LEU A 644 -53.03 -23.32 -34.63
CA LEU A 644 -54.46 -23.42 -34.39
C LEU A 644 -55.17 -23.90 -35.67
N TRP A 645 -56.07 -24.85 -35.51
CA TRP A 645 -56.79 -25.51 -36.59
C TRP A 645 -58.29 -25.38 -36.32
N PRO A 646 -58.97 -24.44 -36.99
CA PRO A 646 -60.42 -24.39 -36.98
C PRO A 646 -61.01 -25.64 -37.66
N LEU A 647 -62.00 -26.26 -37.01
CA LEU A 647 -62.66 -27.48 -37.45
C LEU A 647 -64.13 -27.20 -37.81
N THR A 648 -64.69 -28.07 -38.64
CA THR A 648 -66.11 -28.10 -38.97
C THR A 648 -66.92 -28.81 -37.87
N MET A 649 -68.25 -28.72 -37.93
CA MET A 649 -69.13 -29.39 -36.97
C MET A 649 -68.93 -30.91 -36.96
N ASP A 650 -68.61 -31.50 -38.12
CA ASP A 650 -68.33 -32.92 -38.30
C ASP A 650 -66.91 -33.33 -37.86
N GLY A 651 -66.06 -32.36 -37.50
CA GLY A 651 -64.75 -32.60 -36.92
C GLY A 651 -63.60 -32.68 -37.93
N ALA A 652 -63.80 -32.39 -39.21
CA ALA A 652 -62.72 -32.21 -40.19
C ALA A 652 -62.16 -30.77 -40.14
N ARG A 653 -60.97 -30.50 -40.72
CA ARG A 653 -60.48 -29.12 -40.81
C ARG A 653 -61.39 -28.26 -41.69
N ASP A 654 -61.57 -27.01 -41.29
CA ASP A 654 -62.24 -26.02 -42.14
C ASP A 654 -61.40 -25.77 -43.41
N LEU A 655 -62.05 -25.82 -44.57
CA LEU A 655 -61.42 -25.68 -45.89
C LEU A 655 -60.64 -24.36 -46.05
N LYS A 656 -61.00 -23.30 -45.31
CA LYS A 656 -60.26 -22.03 -45.32
C LYS A 656 -58.94 -22.09 -44.56
N PHE A 657 -58.76 -23.09 -43.70
CA PHE A 657 -57.64 -23.21 -42.77
C PHE A 657 -56.91 -24.56 -42.89
N LEU A 658 -56.85 -25.15 -44.09
CA LEU A 658 -56.15 -26.44 -44.33
C LEU A 658 -54.67 -26.42 -43.89
N ASN A 659 -53.99 -25.28 -43.98
CA ASN A 659 -52.60 -25.12 -43.53
C ASN A 659 -52.46 -24.71 -42.05
N GLY A 660 -53.59 -24.56 -41.35
CA GLY A 660 -53.65 -24.05 -39.98
C GLY A 660 -53.30 -22.56 -39.90
N ARG A 661 -53.53 -21.99 -38.72
CA ARG A 661 -53.13 -20.64 -38.37
C ARG A 661 -51.96 -20.71 -37.38
N LYS A 662 -50.79 -20.21 -37.77
CA LYS A 662 -49.64 -20.09 -36.85
C LYS A 662 -49.92 -18.99 -35.82
N LEU A 663 -49.91 -19.34 -34.54
CA LEU A 663 -50.12 -18.43 -33.42
C LEU A 663 -48.81 -17.85 -32.89
N ASP A 664 -47.77 -18.68 -32.84
CA ASP A 664 -46.46 -18.30 -32.34
C ASP A 664 -45.35 -19.16 -32.95
N GLN A 665 -44.11 -18.70 -32.79
CA GLN A 665 -42.94 -19.53 -33.06
C GLN A 665 -41.78 -19.15 -32.13
N VAL A 666 -41.29 -20.13 -31.39
CA VAL A 666 -40.12 -20.02 -30.51
C VAL A 666 -38.93 -20.79 -31.09
N PRO A 667 -37.68 -20.47 -30.71
CA PRO A 667 -36.50 -21.15 -31.24
C PRO A 667 -36.29 -22.57 -30.68
N THR A 668 -36.99 -22.90 -29.59
CA THR A 668 -36.89 -24.19 -28.90
C THR A 668 -38.15 -25.04 -29.09
N LYS A 669 -38.10 -26.28 -28.63
CA LYS A 669 -39.23 -27.21 -28.74
C LYS A 669 -40.35 -26.78 -27.79
N ILE A 670 -41.59 -26.89 -28.24
CA ILE A 670 -42.77 -26.76 -27.37
C ILE A 670 -43.20 -28.16 -26.97
N ASN A 671 -43.22 -28.44 -25.67
CA ASN A 671 -43.51 -29.77 -25.11
C ASN A 671 -44.98 -30.05 -24.94
N ASP A 672 -45.78 -29.04 -24.57
CA ASP A 672 -47.21 -29.20 -24.32
C ASP A 672 -47.98 -27.96 -24.75
N VAL A 673 -49.22 -28.18 -25.19
CA VAL A 673 -50.18 -27.15 -25.55
C VAL A 673 -51.55 -27.48 -24.95
N ASN A 674 -52.26 -26.47 -24.50
CA ASN A 674 -53.63 -26.62 -24.04
C ASN A 674 -54.49 -25.47 -24.56
N LEU A 675 -55.71 -25.80 -24.98
CA LEU A 675 -56.66 -24.87 -25.57
C LEU A 675 -57.94 -24.84 -24.73
N ILE A 676 -58.49 -23.65 -24.53
CA ILE A 676 -59.80 -23.46 -23.90
C ILE A 676 -60.54 -22.28 -24.53
N LEU A 677 -61.86 -22.37 -24.57
CA LEU A 677 -62.72 -21.30 -25.07
C LEU A 677 -63.22 -20.45 -23.90
N ARG A 678 -63.19 -19.12 -24.05
CA ARG A 678 -63.67 -18.17 -23.05
C ARG A 678 -64.44 -17.05 -23.73
N GLY A 679 -65.77 -17.09 -23.68
CA GLY A 679 -66.61 -16.17 -24.45
C GLY A 679 -66.36 -16.32 -25.96
N ASP A 680 -66.01 -15.21 -26.63
CA ASP A 680 -65.68 -15.18 -28.06
C ASP A 680 -64.18 -15.45 -28.34
N ASP A 681 -63.41 -15.75 -27.30
CA ASP A 681 -61.98 -15.99 -27.41
C ASP A 681 -61.60 -17.47 -27.35
N ILE A 682 -60.55 -17.78 -28.07
CA ILE A 682 -59.77 -19.02 -27.99
C ILE A 682 -58.48 -18.66 -27.26
N LEU A 683 -58.26 -19.28 -26.11
CA LEU A 683 -57.05 -19.16 -25.34
C LEU A 683 -56.22 -20.41 -25.54
N VAL A 684 -54.96 -20.23 -25.93
CA VAL A 684 -53.99 -21.31 -26.12
C VAL A 684 -52.79 -21.03 -25.22
N VAL A 685 -52.38 -22.01 -24.44
CA VAL A 685 -51.20 -21.93 -23.58
C VAL A 685 -50.21 -23.00 -23.96
N SER A 686 -48.92 -22.65 -23.98
CA SER A 686 -47.83 -23.55 -24.36
C SER A 686 -46.70 -23.53 -23.33
N GLY A 687 -46.06 -24.68 -23.15
CA GLY A 687 -44.83 -24.84 -22.35
C GLY A 687 -43.67 -25.36 -23.19
N SER A 688 -42.49 -24.76 -23.07
CA SER A 688 -41.33 -25.04 -23.93
C SER A 688 -40.03 -25.29 -23.18
N ASP A 689 -39.02 -25.79 -23.91
CA ASP A 689 -37.68 -26.09 -23.40
C ASP A 689 -36.91 -24.83 -22.99
N ASP A 690 -37.29 -23.65 -23.48
CA ASP A 690 -36.75 -22.36 -23.03
C ASP A 690 -37.38 -21.86 -21.73
N HIS A 691 -37.95 -22.77 -20.95
CA HIS A 691 -38.50 -22.51 -19.62
C HIS A 691 -39.74 -21.59 -19.61
N GLY A 692 -40.21 -21.17 -20.78
CA GLY A 692 -41.32 -20.25 -20.93
C GLY A 692 -42.69 -20.93 -20.87
N VAL A 693 -43.63 -20.25 -20.23
CA VAL A 693 -45.08 -20.52 -20.35
C VAL A 693 -45.69 -19.33 -21.08
N ARG A 694 -46.33 -19.58 -22.23
CA ARG A 694 -46.83 -18.54 -23.12
C ARG A 694 -48.32 -18.68 -23.34
N LEU A 695 -49.01 -17.56 -23.37
CA LEU A 695 -50.44 -17.49 -23.68
C LEU A 695 -50.62 -16.78 -25.02
N ARG A 696 -51.50 -17.32 -25.85
CA ARG A 696 -52.03 -16.70 -27.06
C ARG A 696 -53.54 -16.62 -26.94
N ARG A 697 -54.08 -15.46 -27.35
CA ARG A 697 -55.50 -15.21 -27.44
C ARG A 697 -55.83 -14.96 -28.90
N VAL A 698 -56.87 -15.62 -29.37
CA VAL A 698 -57.33 -15.54 -30.75
C VAL A 698 -58.85 -15.42 -30.73
N GLU A 699 -59.41 -14.47 -31.46
CA GLU A 699 -60.86 -14.41 -31.62
C GLU A 699 -61.36 -15.62 -32.41
N LYS A 700 -62.53 -16.14 -32.01
CA LYS A 700 -63.20 -17.21 -32.73
C LYS A 700 -63.38 -16.83 -34.19
N SER A 701 -63.03 -17.77 -35.06
CA SER A 701 -63.27 -17.62 -36.48
C SER A 701 -64.73 -17.97 -36.75
N ASN A 702 -65.39 -17.32 -37.71
CA ASN A 702 -66.72 -17.72 -38.15
C ASN A 702 -66.61 -18.98 -39.03
N THR A 703 -66.20 -20.09 -38.40
CA THR A 703 -66.28 -21.42 -38.97
C THR A 703 -67.72 -21.90 -38.86
N GLY A 704 -68.16 -22.81 -39.74
CA GLY A 704 -69.52 -23.36 -39.69
C GLY A 704 -69.86 -24.16 -38.41
N CYS A 705 -68.95 -24.16 -37.42
CA CYS A 705 -69.11 -24.73 -36.10
C CYS A 705 -69.68 -23.63 -35.17
N LYS A 706 -71.01 -23.51 -35.12
CA LYS A 706 -71.74 -22.56 -34.28
C LYS A 706 -72.20 -23.18 -32.97
#